data_AF-A0A8J9V955-F1
#
_entry.id   AF-A0A8J9V955-F1
#
_cell.length_a   1.000
_cell.length_b   1.000
_cell.length_c   1.000
_cell.angle_alpha   90.00
_cell.angle_beta   90.00
_cell.angle_gamma   90.00
#
_symmetry.space_group_name_H-M   'P 1'
#
loop_
_entity.id
_entity.type
_entity.pdbx_description
1 polymer ?
#
loop_
_entity_poly.entity_id
_entity_poly.type
_entity_poly.pdbx_seq_one_letter_code
_entity_poly.pdbx_strand_id
1 'polypeptide(L)'
;MSSKIAIVTGANKGLGYAIVKGLCKKFNGIVYLTARDESRGLEAVKKLNELGLKPRFHVLDVSNKDSIKKFEDFLKSEHNGIDVLVNNAAILEWDQVYPSYEAAKRNIDINYRSLLYIEEFLYPLLNVGARVVNISSACGHLSNLRNEKWLKKLTKEDLKTEDINEFVNEYLESVKNGTFNKNDFADQGKHAEHRVSKIALTALTMVQQRKYDSMNVSINAVHPGSVKTDMARGRVKSIHTMASFAAQAALRSRWSSLIESTSVDVPGDVTDGVRSVVGWLKQASLEVRQVGRRAVSQLSGRGMGDDLLILHFNDVYNIEQTTNTEPVGGALRFSTAVKALQHLNPLVLFSGDAFSPSMLSTFTKGEQMVPVLNEIGTHCAVFGNHDFDFGLDVLSNLVSQCNFPWLMSNVIDNETGRPLGDGKITHALMCNGHKIGLIGLVEQEWLETLATINPEEVTFIDFLQAGTKLASQLKQEGCEYVIALTHMRTPNDVKLAEGCTDIDLILGGHDHVYEVLEINNKYVVKSGTDFRQFSKININFSTETAQVEISEVNVNSSYAEDPVLKAKVEKYSSMIDGKMDEVLGKFYVPLEGRFSVVRRQECNLGNWVCDVLLAATAADLVVLNSGTFRSDQVHPAGDFTLRDLSTIIPMRDPIVVVEATGETVLKVLENSVCKYPSLEGRFPQVAGISFAFDPSKPPGERVAEQVVKIGDEYLQRDQKYRLGIKQYLHAGNDGFTMLRQCPVLVPEDMCPEIGMAIQNHFAAINVRTGKSRPSKHRQSLVTLSRRHSLVKMLENSELDGPPPMRRASSTTVEPPPHNTHHRLTRRASLDDLEQNACELAPKIENRIIILDKPEKIQELLAERARWESDFVIKEVDDENSP
;
A
#
# COMPACT_ATOMS: atom_id res chain seq x y z
N MET A 1 28.70 -7.67 35.57
CA MET A 1 28.81 -7.27 34.15
C MET A 1 29.14 -5.79 34.11
N SER A 2 30.12 -5.36 33.30
CA SER A 2 30.40 -3.93 33.07
C SER A 2 29.15 -3.25 32.51
N SER A 3 28.80 -2.07 33.03
CA SER A 3 27.68 -1.28 32.48
C SER A 3 28.00 -0.84 31.05
N LYS A 4 26.99 -0.85 30.17
CA LYS A 4 27.14 -0.34 28.80
C LYS A 4 27.32 1.17 28.79
N ILE A 5 28.10 1.69 27.85
CA ILE A 5 28.50 3.11 27.79
C ILE A 5 27.98 3.78 26.52
N ALA A 6 27.26 4.89 26.71
CA ALA A 6 26.83 5.78 25.65
C ALA A 6 27.42 7.18 25.84
N ILE A 7 27.97 7.77 24.78
CA ILE A 7 28.63 9.08 24.82
C ILE A 7 27.97 9.99 23.79
N VAL A 8 27.65 11.23 24.17
CA VAL A 8 27.17 12.26 23.25
C VAL A 8 28.07 13.49 23.32
N THR A 9 28.70 13.85 22.21
CA THR A 9 29.58 15.02 22.15
C THR A 9 28.79 16.32 22.01
N GLY A 10 29.23 17.39 22.71
CA GLY A 10 28.61 18.72 22.61
C GLY A 10 27.15 18.75 23.08
N ALA A 11 26.87 18.15 24.24
CA ALA A 11 25.53 17.84 24.71
C ALA A 11 25.00 18.75 25.83
N ASN A 12 25.64 19.88 26.12
CA ASN A 12 25.17 20.82 27.14
C ASN A 12 23.92 21.63 26.72
N LYS A 13 23.55 21.65 25.44
CA LYS A 13 22.38 22.37 24.92
C LYS A 13 21.88 21.79 23.59
N GLY A 14 20.75 22.29 23.10
CA GLY A 14 20.22 22.00 21.77
C GLY A 14 19.99 20.50 21.52
N LEU A 15 20.39 20.04 20.33
CA LEU A 15 20.20 18.66 19.89
C LEU A 15 20.91 17.64 20.79
N GLY A 16 22.19 17.87 21.13
CA GLY A 16 22.95 16.95 21.97
C GLY A 16 22.34 16.75 23.37
N TYR A 17 21.85 17.82 24.00
CA TYR A 17 21.12 17.74 25.27
C TYR A 17 19.88 16.85 25.16
N ALA A 18 19.12 17.04 24.09
CA ALA A 18 17.91 16.29 23.86
C ALA A 18 18.20 14.81 23.51
N ILE A 19 19.31 14.52 22.83
CA ILE A 19 19.79 13.15 22.58
C ILE A 19 20.12 12.48 23.91
N VAL A 20 20.90 13.13 24.79
CA VAL A 20 21.19 12.60 26.14
C VAL A 20 19.90 12.33 26.91
N LYS A 21 18.94 13.25 26.88
CA LYS A 21 17.62 13.07 27.50
C LYS A 21 16.91 11.82 26.98
N GLY A 22 16.95 11.59 25.66
CA GLY A 22 16.36 10.41 25.01
C GLY A 22 17.08 9.12 25.37
N LEU A 23 18.42 9.13 25.39
CA LEU A 23 19.24 7.99 25.77
C LEU A 23 19.04 7.62 27.24
N CYS A 24 18.99 8.58 28.16
CA CYS A 24 18.74 8.29 29.57
C CYS A 24 17.39 7.59 29.82
N LYS A 25 16.40 7.78 28.94
CA LYS A 25 15.09 7.12 29.04
C LYS A 25 15.06 5.71 28.48
N LYS A 26 15.98 5.36 27.57
CA LYS A 26 15.86 4.17 26.70
C LYS A 26 17.10 3.27 26.72
N PHE A 27 18.27 3.80 27.10
CA PHE A 27 19.51 3.05 27.20
C PHE A 27 19.61 2.37 28.55
N ASN A 28 19.82 1.05 28.52
CA ASN A 28 20.17 0.31 29.72
C ASN A 28 21.69 0.37 29.92
N GLY A 29 22.18 1.51 30.43
CA GLY A 29 23.60 1.77 30.63
C GLY A 29 23.89 3.19 31.14
N ILE A 30 25.16 3.54 31.21
CA ILE A 30 25.64 4.86 31.61
C ILE A 30 25.67 5.77 30.37
N VAL A 31 25.00 6.92 30.46
CA VAL A 31 25.00 7.95 29.41
C VAL A 31 25.89 9.11 29.86
N TYR A 32 26.95 9.37 29.10
CA TYR A 32 27.81 10.53 29.26
C TYR A 32 27.31 11.70 28.42
N LEU A 33 26.95 12.78 29.11
CA LEU A 33 26.82 14.12 28.55
C LEU A 33 28.21 14.75 28.56
N THR A 34 28.75 15.10 27.39
CA THR A 34 30.04 15.79 27.33
C THR A 34 29.91 17.19 26.75
N ALA A 35 30.75 18.10 27.26
CA ALA A 35 30.82 19.47 26.79
C ALA A 35 32.21 20.04 27.07
N ARG A 36 32.63 21.03 26.26
CA ARG A 36 33.90 21.73 26.47
C ARG A 36 33.92 22.62 27.71
N ASP A 37 32.74 23.10 28.13
CA ASP A 37 32.57 24.00 29.27
C ASP A 37 31.96 23.22 30.44
N GLU A 38 32.74 23.11 31.51
CA GLU A 38 32.37 22.31 32.69
C GLU A 38 31.11 22.85 33.37
N SER A 39 31.02 24.16 33.58
CA SER A 39 29.88 24.79 34.24
C SER A 39 28.57 24.52 33.49
N ARG A 40 28.57 24.71 32.16
CA ARG A 40 27.39 24.48 31.31
C ARG A 40 27.04 23.00 31.23
N GLY A 41 28.05 22.12 31.25
CA GLY A 41 27.85 20.68 31.28
C GLY A 41 27.17 20.21 32.57
N LEU A 42 27.66 20.67 33.72
CA LEU A 42 27.08 20.38 35.04
C LEU A 42 25.67 20.95 35.18
N GLU A 43 25.42 22.16 34.67
CA GLU A 43 24.07 22.75 34.65
C GLU A 43 23.10 21.90 33.81
N ALA A 44 23.54 21.40 32.65
CA ALA A 44 22.75 20.51 31.82
C ALA A 44 22.43 19.18 32.52
N VAL A 45 23.41 18.58 33.20
CA VAL A 45 23.18 17.36 33.99
C VAL A 45 22.19 17.63 35.13
N LYS A 46 22.30 18.77 35.83
CA LYS A 46 21.35 19.16 36.88
C LYS A 46 19.91 19.22 36.35
N LYS A 47 19.68 19.87 35.20
CA LYS A 47 18.35 19.95 34.55
C LYS A 47 17.80 18.58 34.14
N LEU A 48 18.66 17.64 33.77
CA LEU A 48 18.23 16.26 33.46
C LEU A 48 17.93 15.46 34.73
N ASN A 49 18.69 15.68 35.80
CA ASN A 49 18.45 15.07 37.11
C ASN A 49 17.11 15.52 37.72
N GLU A 50 16.75 16.79 37.57
CA GLU A 50 15.43 17.33 37.96
C GLU A 50 14.25 16.62 37.25
N LEU A 51 14.51 16.02 36.08
CA LEU A 51 13.54 15.23 35.32
C LEU A 51 13.59 13.72 35.66
N GLY A 52 14.32 13.33 36.71
CA GLY A 52 14.49 11.94 37.13
C GLY A 52 15.46 11.11 36.28
N LEU A 53 16.19 11.73 35.35
CA LEU A 53 17.21 11.08 34.53
C LEU A 53 18.57 11.14 35.23
N LYS A 54 19.52 10.25 34.89
CA LYS A 54 20.81 10.17 35.60
C LYS A 54 22.02 10.14 34.65
N PRO A 55 22.22 11.14 33.77
CA PRO A 55 23.44 11.21 32.96
C PRO A 55 24.67 11.50 33.83
N ARG A 56 25.84 11.03 33.39
CA ARG A 56 27.14 11.45 33.94
C ARG A 56 27.75 12.55 33.09
N PHE A 57 28.55 13.41 33.70
CA PHE A 57 29.26 14.47 33.00
C PHE A 57 30.74 14.13 32.85
N HIS A 58 31.33 14.50 31.70
CA HIS A 58 32.78 14.61 31.54
C HIS A 58 33.11 15.75 30.57
N VAL A 59 34.19 16.48 30.82
CA VAL A 59 34.66 17.53 29.91
C VAL A 59 35.20 16.91 28.62
N LEU A 60 34.74 17.37 27.47
CA LEU A 60 35.25 16.97 26.17
C LEU A 60 35.18 18.14 25.19
N ASP A 61 36.33 18.70 24.84
CA ASP A 61 36.48 19.57 23.70
C ASP A 61 36.99 18.77 22.50
N VAL A 62 36.10 18.50 21.54
CA VAL A 62 36.41 17.72 20.33
C VAL A 62 37.44 18.40 19.42
N SER A 63 37.70 19.70 19.61
CA SER A 63 38.72 20.43 18.85
C SER A 63 40.12 20.34 19.48
N ASN A 64 40.24 19.78 20.68
CA ASN A 64 41.49 19.68 21.43
C ASN A 64 41.88 18.21 21.63
N LYS A 65 42.96 17.76 20.98
CA LYS A 65 43.48 16.38 21.11
C LYS A 65 43.76 15.98 22.56
N ASP A 66 44.34 16.86 23.37
CA ASP A 66 44.63 16.56 24.78
C ASP A 66 43.34 16.37 25.59
N SER A 67 42.27 17.08 25.25
CA SER A 67 40.96 16.87 25.87
C SER A 67 40.37 15.51 25.52
N ILE A 68 40.50 15.08 24.25
CA ILE A 68 40.03 13.75 23.81
C ILE A 68 40.88 12.66 24.47
N LYS A 69 42.20 12.86 24.55
CA LYS A 69 43.13 11.94 25.20
C LYS A 69 42.84 11.76 26.69
N LYS A 70 42.61 12.86 27.42
CA LYS A 70 42.18 12.79 28.83
C LYS A 70 40.87 12.02 28.99
N PHE A 71 39.93 12.18 28.07
CA PHE A 71 38.68 11.44 28.10
C PHE A 71 38.86 9.96 27.74
N GLU A 72 39.74 9.63 26.80
CA GLU A 72 40.15 8.26 26.49
C GLU A 72 40.76 7.58 27.73
N ASP A 73 41.70 8.24 28.41
CA ASP A 73 42.35 7.70 29.62
C ASP A 73 41.34 7.47 30.74
N PHE A 74 40.43 8.43 30.95
CA PHE A 74 39.28 8.26 31.85
C PHE A 74 38.43 7.05 31.49
N LEU A 75 38.03 6.91 30.21
CA LEU A 75 37.20 5.79 29.75
C LEU A 75 37.91 4.44 29.94
N LYS A 76 39.22 4.36 29.70
CA LYS A 76 40.04 3.16 29.95
C LYS A 76 40.13 2.80 31.43
N SER A 77 40.21 3.80 32.30
CA SER A 77 40.30 3.57 33.75
C SER A 77 38.97 3.14 34.37
N GLU A 78 37.85 3.64 33.85
CA GLU A 78 36.54 3.48 34.47
C GLU A 78 35.62 2.45 33.78
N HIS A 79 35.84 2.19 32.48
CA HIS A 79 34.94 1.38 31.65
C HIS A 79 35.69 0.41 30.74
N ASN A 80 35.03 -0.68 30.37
CA ASN A 80 35.61 -1.70 29.49
C ASN A 80 35.15 -1.53 28.03
N GLY A 81 35.13 -0.29 27.54
CA GLY A 81 34.80 0.06 26.15
C GLY A 81 33.52 0.89 25.97
N ILE A 82 33.25 1.25 24.71
CA ILE A 82 32.17 2.15 24.29
C ILE A 82 31.17 1.36 23.45
N ASP A 83 29.88 1.40 23.81
CA ASP A 83 28.81 0.73 23.06
C ASP A 83 28.09 1.68 22.10
N VAL A 84 28.02 2.97 22.44
CA VAL A 84 27.34 4.00 21.66
C VAL A 84 28.13 5.30 21.69
N LEU A 85 28.43 5.85 20.53
CA LEU A 85 29.10 7.14 20.35
C LEU A 85 28.29 8.01 19.39
N VAL A 86 27.81 9.16 19.88
CA VAL A 86 27.10 10.14 19.06
C VAL A 86 27.96 11.38 18.90
N ASN A 87 28.52 11.55 17.70
CA ASN A 87 29.32 12.68 17.30
C ASN A 87 28.40 13.83 16.87
N ASN A 88 27.95 14.61 17.86
CA ASN A 88 26.98 15.70 17.70
C ASN A 88 27.61 17.10 17.69
N ALA A 89 28.79 17.29 18.28
CA ALA A 89 29.44 18.60 18.36
C ALA A 89 29.62 19.24 16.96
N ALA A 90 29.07 20.44 16.77
CA ALA A 90 29.16 21.19 15.52
C ALA A 90 28.98 22.71 15.75
N ILE A 91 29.49 23.52 14.81
CA ILE A 91 29.32 24.97 14.76
C ILE A 91 28.94 25.49 13.37
N LEU A 92 28.32 26.66 13.33
CA LEU A 92 28.05 27.49 12.15
C LEU A 92 27.92 28.96 12.58
N GLU A 93 28.64 29.86 11.93
CA GLU A 93 28.61 31.31 12.20
C GLU A 93 27.76 32.02 11.13
N TRP A 94 26.48 32.27 11.44
CA TRP A 94 25.52 32.80 10.46
C TRP A 94 25.75 34.24 10.00
N ASP A 95 26.43 35.05 10.80
CA ASP A 95 26.68 36.45 10.45
C ASP A 95 27.73 36.59 9.35
N GLN A 96 28.51 35.52 9.08
CA GLN A 96 29.49 35.48 8.02
C GLN A 96 29.04 34.51 6.92
N VAL A 97 28.27 35.04 5.96
CA VAL A 97 27.77 34.27 4.81
C VAL A 97 28.93 33.71 3.96
N TYR A 98 30.03 34.45 3.91
CA TYR A 98 31.33 34.02 3.37
C TYR A 98 32.37 34.23 4.47
N PRO A 99 32.81 33.16 5.16
CA PRO A 99 33.70 33.27 6.31
C PRO A 99 35.13 33.68 5.91
N SER A 100 35.88 34.25 6.84
CA SER A 100 37.34 34.34 6.71
C SER A 100 37.98 32.95 6.69
N TYR A 101 39.25 32.85 6.29
CA TYR A 101 40.00 31.60 6.37
C TYR A 101 39.98 31.00 7.78
N GLU A 102 40.16 31.83 8.80
CA GLU A 102 40.18 31.42 10.21
C GLU A 102 38.82 30.88 10.65
N ALA A 103 37.73 31.54 10.26
CA ALA A 103 36.37 31.09 10.56
C ALA A 103 36.02 29.78 9.81
N ALA A 104 36.39 29.68 8.52
CA ALA A 104 36.21 28.46 7.72
C ALA A 104 37.01 27.28 8.29
N LYS A 105 38.29 27.52 8.62
CA LYS A 105 39.17 26.53 9.25
C LYS A 105 38.61 26.07 10.59
N ARG A 106 38.17 27.00 11.44
CA ARG A 106 37.54 26.67 12.73
C ARG A 106 36.30 25.80 12.56
N ASN A 107 35.44 26.11 11.58
CA ASN A 107 34.26 25.31 11.27
C ASN A 107 34.63 23.88 10.89
N ILE A 108 35.56 23.73 9.94
CA ILE A 108 36.05 22.44 9.45
C ILE A 108 36.77 21.64 10.54
N ASP A 109 37.58 22.30 11.36
CA ASP A 109 38.30 21.66 12.46
C ASP A 109 37.32 21.02 13.45
N ILE A 110 36.23 21.73 13.80
CA ILE A 110 35.23 21.24 14.74
C ILE A 110 34.27 20.24 14.10
N ASN A 111 33.77 20.51 12.89
CA ASN A 111 32.70 19.72 12.28
C ASN A 111 33.20 18.45 11.56
N TYR A 112 34.46 18.42 11.14
CA TYR A 112 35.04 17.34 10.34
C TYR A 112 36.35 16.80 10.95
N ARG A 113 37.40 17.61 11.13
CA ARG A 113 38.71 17.08 11.56
C ARG A 113 38.68 16.50 12.97
N SER A 114 37.83 17.02 13.84
CA SER A 114 37.57 16.44 15.17
C SER A 114 37.16 14.96 15.11
N LEU A 115 36.48 14.53 14.05
CA LEU A 115 36.08 13.13 13.86
C LEU A 115 37.27 12.23 13.57
N LEU A 116 38.31 12.75 12.93
CA LEU A 116 39.57 12.02 12.74
C LEU A 116 40.28 11.80 14.08
N TYR A 117 40.22 12.79 14.98
CA TYR A 117 40.79 12.66 16.32
C TYR A 117 39.95 11.72 17.20
N ILE A 118 38.62 11.81 17.10
CA ILE A 118 37.72 10.86 17.77
C ILE A 118 37.95 9.44 17.26
N GLU A 119 38.15 9.24 15.96
CA GLU A 119 38.53 7.94 15.40
C GLU A 119 39.88 7.47 15.94
N GLU A 120 40.89 8.35 15.98
CA GLU A 120 42.23 8.03 16.49
C GLU A 120 42.20 7.54 17.95
N PHE A 121 41.47 8.22 18.82
CA PHE A 121 41.52 7.97 20.27
C PHE A 121 40.36 7.13 20.81
N LEU A 122 39.13 7.33 20.33
CA LEU A 122 37.94 6.69 20.90
C LEU A 122 37.49 5.44 20.13
N TYR A 123 37.76 5.32 18.83
CA TYR A 123 37.35 4.11 18.09
C TYR A 123 38.09 2.84 18.52
N PRO A 124 39.37 2.89 18.96
CA PRO A 124 40.03 1.72 19.57
C PRO A 124 39.34 1.20 20.84
N LEU A 125 38.48 2.01 21.47
CA LEU A 125 37.70 1.64 22.65
C LEU A 125 36.30 1.11 22.29
N LEU A 126 35.92 1.06 21.02
CA LEU A 126 34.60 0.57 20.63
C LEU A 126 34.50 -0.94 20.88
N ASN A 127 33.43 -1.33 21.56
CA ASN A 127 33.10 -2.75 21.71
C ASN A 127 32.67 -3.37 20.39
N VAL A 128 32.83 -4.69 20.26
CA VAL A 128 32.25 -5.44 19.14
C VAL A 128 30.74 -5.19 19.09
N GLY A 129 30.23 -4.78 17.93
CA GLY A 129 28.81 -4.43 17.81
C GLY A 129 28.43 -3.01 18.26
N ALA A 130 29.40 -2.15 18.59
CA ALA A 130 29.14 -0.76 18.97
C ALA A 130 28.48 0.07 17.85
N ARG A 131 27.95 1.23 18.24
CA ARG A 131 27.23 2.15 17.35
C ARG A 131 27.89 3.51 17.34
N VAL A 132 28.17 4.02 16.15
CA VAL A 132 28.64 5.39 15.95
C VAL A 132 27.66 6.15 15.07
N VAL A 133 27.24 7.33 15.52
CA VAL A 133 26.33 8.22 14.80
C VAL A 133 26.99 9.57 14.63
N ASN A 134 27.31 9.93 13.38
CA ASN A 134 27.82 11.22 12.98
C ASN A 134 26.66 12.14 12.60
N ILE A 135 26.47 13.25 13.33
CA ILE A 135 25.38 14.20 13.04
C ILE A 135 25.77 15.10 11.87
N SER A 136 25.17 14.82 10.71
CA SER A 136 25.34 15.56 9.46
C SER A 136 24.28 16.66 9.28
N SER A 137 24.10 17.16 8.06
CA SER A 137 23.17 18.22 7.67
C SER A 137 22.64 17.97 6.25
N ALA A 138 21.55 18.63 5.84
CA ALA A 138 21.15 18.68 4.43
C ALA A 138 22.28 19.28 3.54
N CYS A 139 23.13 20.14 4.14
CA CYS A 139 24.35 20.65 3.52
C CYS A 139 25.43 19.57 3.25
N GLY A 140 25.29 18.37 3.82
CA GLY A 140 26.22 17.26 3.65
C GLY A 140 25.96 16.38 2.43
N HIS A 141 24.92 16.70 1.63
CA HIS A 141 24.61 15.98 0.40
C HIS A 141 25.52 16.45 -0.75
N LEU A 142 25.97 15.52 -1.61
CA LEU A 142 26.88 15.83 -2.73
C LEU A 142 26.29 16.81 -3.74
N SER A 143 24.95 16.89 -3.88
CA SER A 143 24.30 17.89 -4.75
C SER A 143 24.57 19.35 -4.36
N ASN A 144 25.12 19.60 -3.17
CA ASN A 144 25.57 20.91 -2.75
C ASN A 144 26.91 21.33 -3.40
N LEU A 145 27.59 20.40 -4.08
CA LEU A 145 28.87 20.57 -4.73
C LEU A 145 28.67 20.58 -6.25
N ARG A 146 29.26 21.56 -6.93
CA ARG A 146 29.21 21.73 -8.39
C ARG A 146 30.58 21.63 -9.05
N ASN A 147 31.65 21.73 -8.26
CA ASN A 147 33.01 21.58 -8.76
C ASN A 147 33.26 20.13 -9.18
N GLU A 148 33.44 19.89 -10.48
CA GLU A 148 33.63 18.56 -11.06
C GLU A 148 34.87 17.83 -10.53
N LYS A 149 35.96 18.56 -10.25
CA LYS A 149 37.20 17.98 -9.71
C LYS A 149 36.93 17.40 -8.33
N TRP A 150 36.22 18.14 -7.48
CA TRP A 150 35.85 17.70 -6.14
C TRP A 150 34.80 16.59 -6.17
N LEU A 151 33.82 16.65 -7.08
CA LEU A 151 32.85 15.58 -7.28
C LEU A 151 33.55 14.26 -7.66
N LYS A 152 34.35 14.26 -8.73
CA LYS A 152 35.13 13.07 -9.17
C LYS A 152 36.00 12.51 -8.05
N LYS A 153 36.58 13.39 -7.21
CA LYS A 153 37.39 12.97 -6.06
C LYS A 153 36.56 12.26 -4.99
N LEU A 154 35.40 12.81 -4.65
CA LEU A 154 34.53 12.29 -3.58
C LEU A 154 33.66 11.11 -4.00
N THR A 155 33.50 10.86 -5.31
CA THR A 155 32.72 9.73 -5.86
C THR A 155 33.60 8.55 -6.27
N LYS A 156 34.89 8.52 -5.93
CA LYS A 156 35.74 7.35 -6.16
C LYS A 156 35.19 6.13 -5.43
N GLU A 157 35.15 4.98 -6.09
CA GLU A 157 34.74 3.71 -5.47
C GLU A 157 35.62 3.36 -4.26
N ASP A 158 36.93 3.59 -4.40
CA ASP A 158 37.95 3.34 -3.38
C ASP A 158 38.27 4.57 -2.51
N LEU A 159 37.32 5.51 -2.34
CA LEU A 159 37.52 6.76 -1.61
C LEU A 159 38.28 6.59 -0.27
N LYS A 160 39.33 7.39 -0.07
CA LYS A 160 40.18 7.34 1.13
C LYS A 160 40.07 8.61 1.96
N THR A 161 40.48 8.53 3.23
CA THR A 161 40.54 9.70 4.12
C THR A 161 41.41 10.80 3.53
N GLU A 162 42.48 10.43 2.82
CA GLU A 162 43.40 11.35 2.16
C GLU A 162 42.72 12.15 1.05
N ASP A 163 41.86 11.52 0.24
CA ASP A 163 41.09 12.20 -0.81
C ASP A 163 40.14 13.26 -0.21
N ILE A 164 39.47 12.90 0.90
CA ILE A 164 38.55 13.79 1.60
C ILE A 164 39.34 14.96 2.23
N ASN A 165 40.49 14.68 2.83
CA ASN A 165 41.36 15.71 3.39
C ASN A 165 41.89 16.66 2.30
N GLU A 166 42.24 16.13 1.13
CA GLU A 166 42.68 16.95 -0.01
C GLU A 166 41.54 17.86 -0.50
N PHE A 167 40.31 17.33 -0.64
CA PHE A 167 39.12 18.15 -0.94
C PHE A 167 38.94 19.31 0.04
N VAL A 168 39.00 19.02 1.34
CA VAL A 168 38.84 20.03 2.39
C VAL A 168 39.99 21.06 2.37
N ASN A 169 41.22 20.61 2.13
CA ASN A 169 42.40 21.48 2.07
C ASN A 169 42.37 22.38 0.84
N GLU A 170 41.97 21.86 -0.33
CA GLU A 170 41.80 22.65 -1.55
C GLU A 170 40.78 23.77 -1.36
N TYR A 171 39.65 23.49 -0.69
CA TYR A 171 38.69 24.54 -0.33
C TYR A 171 39.32 25.59 0.60
N LEU A 172 39.99 25.18 1.68
CA LEU A 172 40.61 26.10 2.62
C LEU A 172 41.68 26.98 1.96
N GLU A 173 42.52 26.42 1.09
CA GLU A 173 43.50 27.18 0.32
C GLU A 173 42.83 28.15 -0.67
N SER A 174 41.70 27.78 -1.26
CA SER A 174 40.94 28.71 -2.12
C SER A 174 40.43 29.93 -1.34
N VAL A 175 39.98 29.73 -0.10
CA VAL A 175 39.55 30.83 0.77
C VAL A 175 40.75 31.68 1.19
N LYS A 176 41.86 31.05 1.58
CA LYS A 176 43.09 31.73 2.01
C LYS A 176 43.70 32.61 0.92
N ASN A 177 43.71 32.11 -0.31
CA ASN A 177 44.33 32.78 -1.46
C ASN A 177 43.36 33.71 -2.20
N GLY A 178 42.11 33.84 -1.74
CA GLY A 178 41.09 34.68 -2.39
C GLY A 178 40.60 34.16 -3.74
N THR A 179 40.84 32.89 -4.05
CA THR A 179 40.45 32.23 -5.32
C THR A 179 39.15 31.41 -5.20
N PHE A 180 38.48 31.45 -4.05
CA PHE A 180 37.21 30.76 -3.81
C PHE A 180 36.14 31.14 -4.84
N ASN A 181 35.68 30.16 -5.61
CA ASN A 181 34.59 30.31 -6.55
C ASN A 181 33.24 29.93 -5.93
N LYS A 182 32.33 30.91 -5.84
CA LYS A 182 30.99 30.72 -5.29
C LYS A 182 30.13 29.74 -6.08
N ASN A 183 30.40 29.60 -7.38
CA ASN A 183 29.66 28.71 -8.28
C ASN A 183 30.05 27.23 -8.09
N ASP A 184 31.12 26.94 -7.36
CA ASP A 184 31.55 25.57 -7.05
C ASP A 184 30.59 24.88 -6.07
N PHE A 185 29.63 25.62 -5.49
CA PHE A 185 28.66 25.13 -4.54
C PHE A 185 27.24 25.63 -4.88
N ALA A 186 26.23 24.92 -4.40
CA ALA A 186 24.84 25.39 -4.42
C ALA A 186 24.68 26.70 -3.62
N ASP A 187 23.55 27.39 -3.84
CA ASP A 187 23.19 28.65 -3.19
C ASP A 187 24.26 29.75 -3.26
N GLN A 188 25.00 29.81 -4.37
CA GLN A 188 26.07 30.80 -4.57
C GLN A 188 27.17 30.70 -3.51
N GLY A 189 27.46 29.49 -3.01
CA GLY A 189 28.52 29.25 -2.04
C GLY A 189 28.29 29.87 -0.65
N LYS A 190 27.05 30.23 -0.32
CA LYS A 190 26.69 30.68 1.03
C LYS A 190 26.95 29.57 2.05
N HIS A 191 27.72 29.90 3.09
CA HIS A 191 28.17 28.97 4.12
C HIS A 191 28.88 27.72 3.55
N ALA A 192 29.72 27.92 2.53
CA ALA A 192 30.46 26.84 1.88
C ALA A 192 31.32 26.03 2.86
N GLU A 193 31.86 26.65 3.92
CA GLU A 193 32.63 25.99 4.97
C GLU A 193 31.81 24.91 5.68
N HIS A 194 30.53 25.20 5.93
CA HIS A 194 29.64 24.26 6.56
C HIS A 194 29.30 23.11 5.61
N ARG A 195 29.02 23.40 4.34
CA ARG A 195 28.75 22.39 3.30
C ARG A 195 29.95 21.46 3.13
N VAL A 196 31.15 22.03 2.95
CA VAL A 196 32.40 21.28 2.85
C VAL A 196 32.59 20.39 4.07
N SER A 197 32.43 20.92 5.29
CA SER A 197 32.58 20.13 6.51
C SER A 197 31.58 18.97 6.62
N LYS A 198 30.33 19.17 6.18
CA LYS A 198 29.27 18.15 6.26
C LYS A 198 29.35 17.13 5.14
N ILE A 199 29.78 17.52 3.94
CA ILE A 199 30.10 16.60 2.83
C ILE A 199 31.28 15.72 3.26
N ALA A 200 32.34 16.31 3.80
CA ALA A 200 33.51 15.58 4.28
C ALA A 200 33.16 14.61 5.42
N LEU A 201 32.30 15.02 6.37
CA LEU A 201 31.78 14.15 7.42
C LEU A 201 31.01 12.94 6.86
N THR A 202 30.11 13.17 5.89
CA THR A 202 29.33 12.09 5.27
C THR A 202 30.25 11.13 4.51
N ALA A 203 31.19 11.66 3.73
CA ALA A 203 32.19 10.87 3.02
C ALA A 203 33.07 10.04 3.98
N LEU A 204 33.56 10.65 5.06
CA LEU A 204 34.38 9.97 6.06
C LEU A 204 33.62 8.84 6.76
N THR A 205 32.32 9.01 6.98
CA THR A 205 31.48 7.96 7.56
C THR A 205 31.50 6.69 6.70
N MET A 206 31.50 6.82 5.37
CA MET A 206 31.59 5.68 4.44
C MET A 206 32.94 4.98 4.55
N VAL A 207 34.03 5.75 4.63
CA VAL A 207 35.40 5.22 4.80
C VAL A 207 35.53 4.50 6.14
N GLN A 208 35.02 5.09 7.22
CA GLN A 208 35.03 4.51 8.56
C GLN A 208 34.21 3.21 8.62
N GLN A 209 33.00 3.17 8.04
CA GLN A 209 32.21 1.94 8.02
C GLN A 209 32.98 0.80 7.34
N ARG A 210 33.65 1.04 6.22
CA ARG A 210 34.49 0.02 5.56
C ARG A 210 35.63 -0.43 6.46
N LYS A 211 36.30 0.50 7.13
CA LYS A 211 37.47 0.22 7.98
C LYS A 211 37.14 -0.61 9.23
N TYR A 212 35.95 -0.43 9.81
CA TYR A 212 35.54 -1.08 11.06
C TYR A 212 34.49 -2.19 10.88
N ASP A 213 34.23 -2.63 9.65
CA ASP A 213 33.19 -3.61 9.34
C ASP A 213 33.44 -4.97 10.04
N SER A 214 34.71 -5.39 10.15
CA SER A 214 35.12 -6.64 10.80
C SER A 214 34.79 -6.70 12.30
N MET A 215 34.66 -5.54 12.97
CA MET A 215 34.26 -5.45 14.37
C MET A 215 32.74 -5.44 14.57
N ASN A 216 31.96 -5.60 13.49
CA ASN A 216 30.50 -5.51 13.48
C ASN A 216 29.97 -4.17 14.04
N VAL A 217 30.80 -3.13 14.01
CA VAL A 217 30.42 -1.77 14.39
C VAL A 217 29.55 -1.17 13.28
N SER A 218 28.53 -0.40 13.65
CA SER A 218 27.74 0.36 12.68
C SER A 218 28.00 1.84 12.83
N ILE A 219 28.47 2.46 11.75
CA ILE A 219 28.87 3.86 11.66
C ILE A 219 27.99 4.52 10.62
N ASN A 220 27.20 5.52 11.02
CA ASN A 220 26.22 6.16 10.14
C ASN A 220 26.28 7.68 10.24
N ALA A 221 25.91 8.37 9.17
CA ALA A 221 25.74 9.82 9.12
C ALA A 221 24.24 10.15 9.07
N VAL A 222 23.78 11.08 9.90
CA VAL A 222 22.35 11.39 10.02
C VAL A 222 22.13 12.90 9.97
N HIS A 223 21.31 13.37 9.03
CA HIS A 223 20.74 14.72 9.10
C HIS A 223 19.52 14.72 10.05
N PRO A 224 19.52 15.53 11.12
CA PRO A 224 18.45 15.50 12.12
C PRO A 224 17.15 16.22 11.71
N GLY A 225 17.04 16.70 10.46
CA GLY A 225 15.95 17.57 10.02
C GLY A 225 16.10 19.02 10.54
N SER A 226 15.07 19.83 10.29
CA SER A 226 15.00 21.20 10.82
C SER A 226 14.71 21.16 12.33
N VAL A 227 15.75 21.33 13.16
CA VAL A 227 15.64 21.33 14.63
C VAL A 227 15.96 22.72 15.17
N LYS A 228 15.19 23.21 16.14
CA LYS A 228 15.52 24.44 16.86
C LYS A 228 16.81 24.25 17.65
N THR A 229 17.89 24.75 17.09
CA THR A 229 19.22 24.81 17.69
C THR A 229 19.70 26.26 17.68
N ASP A 230 20.78 26.57 18.38
CA ASP A 230 21.42 27.88 18.27
C ASP A 230 21.91 28.14 16.83
N MET A 231 22.30 27.07 16.12
CA MET A 231 22.58 27.09 14.68
C MET A 231 21.32 27.32 13.82
N ALA A 232 20.11 27.38 14.37
CA ALA A 232 18.89 27.67 13.61
C ALA A 232 18.25 29.02 14.00
N ARG A 233 18.86 29.79 14.93
CA ARG A 233 18.40 31.11 15.41
C ARG A 233 16.88 31.24 15.63
N GLY A 234 16.24 30.21 16.18
CA GLY A 234 14.81 30.25 16.50
C GLY A 234 13.85 30.22 15.31
N ARG A 235 14.31 29.99 14.07
CA ARG A 235 13.46 29.91 12.86
C ARG A 235 12.60 28.64 12.76
N VAL A 236 12.64 27.76 13.75
CA VAL A 236 11.94 26.46 13.76
C VAL A 236 11.27 26.23 15.11
N LYS A 237 10.05 25.68 15.13
CA LYS A 237 9.16 25.62 16.32
C LYS A 237 9.29 24.38 17.23
N SER A 238 10.02 23.30 16.87
CA SER A 238 10.03 22.05 17.66
C SER A 238 11.44 21.49 17.96
N ILE A 239 11.68 21.07 19.22
CA ILE A 239 12.91 20.42 19.73
C ILE A 239 12.68 18.93 20.06
N HIS A 240 11.44 18.53 20.38
CA HIS A 240 11.19 17.29 21.13
C HIS A 240 11.13 16.00 20.30
N THR A 241 10.70 16.05 19.04
CA THR A 241 10.40 14.85 18.26
C THR A 241 11.66 14.18 17.68
N MET A 242 12.65 14.96 17.23
CA MET A 242 13.82 14.43 16.49
C MET A 242 14.99 13.98 17.38
N ALA A 243 15.08 14.50 18.59
CA ALA A 243 16.05 14.02 19.57
C ALA A 243 15.78 12.57 20.01
N SER A 244 14.50 12.14 19.96
CA SER A 244 14.12 10.75 20.16
C SER A 244 14.63 9.85 19.02
N PHE A 245 14.73 10.36 17.79
CA PHE A 245 15.22 9.60 16.63
C PHE A 245 16.73 9.36 16.69
N ALA A 246 17.52 10.39 16.96
CA ALA A 246 18.97 10.23 17.13
C ALA A 246 19.31 9.37 18.37
N ALA A 247 18.53 9.46 19.44
CA ALA A 247 18.64 8.54 20.58
C ALA A 247 18.22 7.10 20.21
N GLN A 248 17.20 6.90 19.36
CA GLN A 248 16.79 5.56 18.90
C GLN A 248 17.81 4.92 17.95
N ALA A 249 18.40 5.69 17.05
CA ALA A 249 19.47 5.25 16.15
C ALA A 249 20.71 4.79 16.94
N ALA A 250 20.97 5.42 18.08
CA ALA A 250 22.07 5.06 18.96
C ALA A 250 21.88 3.75 19.75
N LEU A 251 20.64 3.26 19.95
CA LEU A 251 20.34 2.22 20.94
C LEU A 251 20.14 0.79 20.41
N ARG A 252 20.22 0.57 19.09
CA ARG A 252 19.79 -0.71 18.49
C ARG A 252 20.91 -1.46 17.77
N SER A 253 20.89 -2.80 17.90
CA SER A 253 21.97 -3.76 17.60
C SER A 253 22.25 -4.02 16.12
N ARG A 254 21.50 -3.36 15.24
CA ARG A 254 21.58 -3.27 13.76
C ARG A 254 20.26 -2.62 13.35
N TRP A 255 20.25 -1.83 12.26
CA TRP A 255 19.03 -1.16 11.79
C TRP A 255 17.88 -2.16 11.48
N SER A 256 18.18 -3.46 11.28
CA SER A 256 17.20 -4.54 11.18
C SER A 256 16.31 -4.71 12.43
N SER A 257 16.81 -4.40 13.62
CA SER A 257 16.04 -4.49 14.88
C SER A 257 15.18 -3.25 15.19
N LEU A 258 15.20 -2.24 14.32
CA LEU A 258 14.20 -1.16 14.31
C LEU A 258 12.91 -1.57 13.58
N ILE A 259 12.93 -2.72 12.90
CA ILE A 259 11.91 -3.13 11.92
C ILE A 259 10.86 -4.06 12.53
N GLU A 260 11.11 -4.69 13.69
CA GLU A 260 10.23 -5.76 14.21
C GLU A 260 9.44 -5.45 15.49
N SER A 261 9.63 -4.32 16.18
CA SER A 261 8.77 -4.00 17.35
C SER A 261 8.83 -2.53 17.78
N THR A 262 7.77 -1.75 17.48
CA THR A 262 6.86 -1.05 18.42
C THR A 262 5.94 -0.08 17.67
N SER A 263 4.62 -0.23 17.88
CA SER A 263 3.60 0.80 17.72
C SER A 263 3.89 1.95 18.69
N VAL A 264 3.78 3.20 18.23
CA VAL A 264 3.79 4.39 19.09
C VAL A 264 2.65 5.30 18.66
N ASP A 265 1.69 5.49 19.55
CA ASP A 265 0.68 6.55 19.45
C ASP A 265 1.35 7.92 19.40
N VAL A 266 1.07 8.69 18.35
CA VAL A 266 1.50 10.08 18.18
C VAL A 266 0.28 10.98 18.34
N PRO A 267 0.25 11.90 19.32
CA PRO A 267 -0.84 12.86 19.46
C PRO A 267 -0.99 13.75 18.21
N GLY A 268 -2.24 14.05 17.85
CA GLY A 268 -2.72 14.56 16.55
C GLY A 268 -2.24 15.94 16.06
N ASP A 269 -1.22 16.54 16.65
CA ASP A 269 -0.79 17.91 16.33
C ASP A 269 0.65 17.96 15.77
N VAL A 270 0.92 17.30 14.65
CA VAL A 270 2.14 17.51 13.83
C VAL A 270 1.80 17.34 12.34
N THR A 271 2.05 18.38 11.53
CA THR A 271 1.72 18.49 10.09
C THR A 271 2.53 17.58 9.16
N ASP A 272 1.90 17.25 8.02
CA ASP A 272 2.19 16.21 7.00
C ASP A 272 3.62 16.14 6.41
N GLY A 273 4.43 17.20 6.54
CA GLY A 273 5.78 17.25 5.97
C GLY A 273 6.85 16.38 6.64
N VAL A 274 6.61 15.84 7.84
CA VAL A 274 7.59 15.04 8.61
C VAL A 274 7.52 13.53 8.27
N ARG A 275 6.39 13.05 7.72
CA ARG A 275 6.22 11.63 7.33
C ARG A 275 6.98 11.30 6.02
N SER A 276 7.11 12.25 5.10
CA SER A 276 7.75 12.05 3.78
C SER A 276 9.27 11.84 3.83
N VAL A 277 9.99 12.52 4.73
CA VAL A 277 11.46 12.45 4.84
C VAL A 277 11.93 11.12 5.47
N VAL A 278 11.12 10.53 6.34
CA VAL A 278 11.38 9.22 6.97
C VAL A 278 11.21 8.06 5.99
N GLY A 279 10.33 8.20 4.99
CA GLY A 279 10.15 7.22 3.90
C GLY A 279 11.37 7.16 2.96
N TRP A 280 11.92 8.32 2.60
CA TRP A 280 13.02 8.43 1.64
C TRP A 280 14.33 7.79 2.16
N LEU A 281 14.66 7.99 3.44
CA LEU A 281 15.86 7.41 4.06
C LEU A 281 15.77 5.89 4.30
N LYS A 282 14.56 5.32 4.23
CA LYS A 282 14.29 3.88 4.39
C LYS A 282 14.76 3.07 3.17
N GLN A 283 14.77 3.69 1.98
CA GLN A 283 15.06 3.05 0.69
C GLN A 283 16.58 3.03 0.39
N ALA A 284 17.27 4.16 0.57
CA ALA A 284 18.71 4.30 0.29
C ALA A 284 19.61 3.37 1.15
N SER A 285 19.20 3.00 2.37
CA SER A 285 19.98 2.13 3.27
C SER A 285 19.89 0.63 2.90
N LEU A 286 18.86 0.20 2.18
CA LEU A 286 18.72 -1.19 1.72
C LEU A 286 19.55 -1.45 0.45
N GLU A 287 19.70 -0.42 -0.38
CA GLU A 287 20.42 -0.46 -1.66
C GLU A 287 21.92 -0.76 -1.50
N VAL A 288 22.61 -0.09 -0.57
CA VAL A 288 24.07 -0.25 -0.39
C VAL A 288 24.45 -1.67 0.07
N ARG A 289 23.55 -2.39 0.75
CA ARG A 289 23.81 -3.74 1.31
C ARG A 289 23.38 -4.90 0.41
N GLN A 290 22.44 -4.70 -0.52
CA GLN A 290 22.06 -5.72 -1.49
C GLN A 290 22.94 -5.66 -2.75
N VAL A 291 23.33 -4.47 -3.19
CA VAL A 291 24.31 -4.28 -4.29
C VAL A 291 25.66 -4.90 -3.93
N GLY A 292 26.15 -4.65 -2.71
CA GLY A 292 27.43 -5.19 -2.24
C GLY A 292 27.45 -6.72 -2.03
N ARG A 293 26.30 -7.36 -1.76
CA ARG A 293 26.23 -8.83 -1.59
C ARG A 293 25.99 -9.60 -2.89
N ARG A 294 25.38 -8.98 -3.90
CA ARG A 294 25.19 -9.60 -5.23
C ARG A 294 26.40 -9.38 -6.16
N ALA A 295 27.10 -8.24 -6.05
CA ALA A 295 28.34 -7.99 -6.80
C ALA A 295 29.45 -9.01 -6.48
N VAL A 296 29.55 -9.47 -5.23
CA VAL A 296 30.53 -10.48 -4.81
C VAL A 296 30.20 -11.89 -5.34
N SER A 297 28.94 -12.14 -5.71
CA SER A 297 28.50 -13.41 -6.32
C SER A 297 28.63 -13.43 -7.85
N GLN A 298 28.72 -12.27 -8.51
CA GLN A 298 28.81 -12.16 -9.98
C GLN A 298 30.24 -11.92 -10.51
N LEU A 299 31.22 -11.73 -9.62
CA LEU A 299 32.64 -11.58 -10.00
C LEU A 299 33.30 -12.88 -10.47
N SER A 300 32.55 -13.99 -10.55
CA SER A 300 32.96 -15.21 -11.25
C SER A 300 32.35 -15.27 -12.65
N GLY A 301 32.85 -14.41 -13.55
CA GLY A 301 33.05 -14.71 -14.98
C GLY A 301 31.89 -14.45 -15.96
N ARG A 302 32.00 -13.36 -16.74
CA ARG A 302 31.97 -13.28 -18.23
C ARG A 302 31.80 -11.82 -18.67
N GLY A 303 32.32 -11.47 -19.84
CA GLY A 303 32.40 -10.10 -20.37
C GLY A 303 31.05 -9.43 -20.61
N MET A 304 31.06 -8.11 -20.81
CA MET A 304 29.93 -7.31 -21.29
C MET A 304 29.31 -8.01 -22.51
N GLY A 305 28.04 -8.38 -22.42
CA GLY A 305 27.27 -8.85 -23.56
C GLY A 305 26.43 -7.69 -24.08
N ASP A 306 26.38 -7.52 -25.40
CA ASP A 306 25.69 -6.39 -26.06
C ASP A 306 24.14 -6.50 -26.00
N ASP A 307 23.62 -7.63 -25.51
CA ASP A 307 22.20 -7.99 -25.53
C ASP A 307 21.61 -8.21 -24.12
N LEU A 308 20.41 -7.66 -23.91
CA LEU A 308 19.53 -7.91 -22.76
C LEU A 308 18.33 -8.74 -23.20
N LEU A 309 18.11 -9.88 -22.56
CA LEU A 309 16.91 -10.69 -22.75
C LEU A 309 15.93 -10.45 -21.59
N ILE A 310 14.68 -10.09 -21.91
CA ILE A 310 13.58 -9.97 -20.95
C ILE A 310 12.54 -11.05 -21.23
N LEU A 311 12.05 -11.70 -20.18
CA LEU A 311 10.87 -12.57 -20.22
C LEU A 311 9.75 -11.89 -19.43
N HIS A 312 8.62 -11.65 -20.08
CA HIS A 312 7.49 -10.93 -19.50
C HIS A 312 6.21 -11.78 -19.49
N PHE A 313 5.47 -11.73 -18.38
CA PHE A 313 4.17 -12.35 -18.22
C PHE A 313 3.27 -11.52 -17.27
N ASN A 314 1.96 -11.77 -17.29
CA ASN A 314 0.93 -11.02 -16.57
C ASN A 314 -0.31 -11.91 -16.34
N ASP A 315 -1.20 -11.49 -15.44
CA ASP A 315 -2.54 -12.05 -15.21
C ASP A 315 -2.54 -13.58 -15.04
N VAL A 316 -1.99 -14.06 -13.93
CA VAL A 316 -1.81 -15.49 -13.67
C VAL A 316 -2.57 -15.95 -12.45
N TYR A 317 -3.59 -16.77 -12.67
CA TYR A 317 -4.54 -17.10 -11.62
C TYR A 317 -4.42 -18.56 -11.19
N ASN A 318 -4.31 -19.45 -12.18
CA ASN A 318 -4.39 -20.88 -11.97
C ASN A 318 -3.01 -21.56 -12.05
N ILE A 319 -2.65 -22.31 -11.00
CA ILE A 319 -1.46 -23.18 -11.03
C ILE A 319 -1.65 -24.30 -12.06
N GLU A 320 -2.87 -24.84 -12.11
CA GLU A 320 -3.26 -25.94 -12.98
C GLU A 320 -3.65 -25.44 -14.38
N GLN A 321 -3.57 -26.34 -15.34
CA GLN A 321 -4.06 -26.13 -16.69
C GLN A 321 -5.59 -25.93 -16.68
N THR A 322 -6.07 -24.85 -17.29
CA THR A 322 -7.50 -24.48 -17.30
C THR A 322 -8.25 -24.92 -18.56
N THR A 323 -7.53 -25.31 -19.62
CA THR A 323 -8.13 -25.75 -20.88
C THR A 323 -7.37 -26.93 -21.48
N ASN A 324 -8.06 -27.77 -22.27
CA ASN A 324 -7.44 -28.85 -23.05
C ASN A 324 -7.01 -28.40 -24.46
N THR A 325 -7.16 -27.12 -24.80
CA THR A 325 -6.78 -26.55 -26.09
C THR A 325 -5.45 -25.81 -26.00
N GLU A 326 -4.57 -26.00 -26.98
CA GLU A 326 -3.29 -25.29 -27.02
C GLU A 326 -3.45 -23.77 -27.22
N PRO A 327 -2.56 -22.94 -26.64
CA PRO A 327 -1.60 -23.28 -25.57
C PRO A 327 -2.30 -23.69 -24.27
N VAL A 328 -1.92 -24.83 -23.69
CA VAL A 328 -2.55 -25.38 -22.47
C VAL A 328 -2.15 -24.64 -21.18
N GLY A 329 -0.96 -24.05 -21.14
CA GLY A 329 -0.47 -23.29 -19.98
C GLY A 329 -0.20 -24.11 -18.73
N GLY A 330 -0.47 -23.49 -17.56
CA GLY A 330 -0.21 -24.04 -16.23
C GLY A 330 1.20 -23.73 -15.71
N ALA A 331 1.28 -23.35 -14.43
CA ALA A 331 2.49 -22.87 -13.79
C ALA A 331 3.68 -23.85 -13.87
N LEU A 332 3.41 -25.16 -13.81
CA LEU A 332 4.45 -26.20 -13.86
C LEU A 332 5.17 -26.26 -15.22
N ARG A 333 4.42 -26.15 -16.32
CA ARG A 333 4.99 -26.16 -17.68
C ARG A 333 5.62 -24.82 -18.01
N PHE A 334 4.99 -23.75 -17.55
CA PHE A 334 5.52 -22.40 -17.68
C PHE A 334 6.89 -22.26 -17.00
N SER A 335 7.04 -22.78 -15.77
CA SER A 335 8.33 -22.79 -15.07
C SER A 335 9.40 -23.52 -15.90
N THR A 336 9.08 -24.69 -16.48
CA THR A 336 10.00 -25.40 -17.38
C THR A 336 10.36 -24.58 -18.62
N ALA A 337 9.38 -23.91 -19.24
CA ALA A 337 9.60 -23.08 -20.42
C ALA A 337 10.51 -21.88 -20.13
N VAL A 338 10.32 -21.20 -18.99
CA VAL A 338 11.19 -20.11 -18.52
C VAL A 338 12.59 -20.64 -18.20
N LYS A 339 12.68 -21.78 -17.49
CA LYS A 339 13.96 -22.42 -17.15
C LYS A 339 14.76 -22.86 -18.37
N ALA A 340 14.10 -23.24 -19.47
CA ALA A 340 14.77 -23.55 -20.73
C ALA A 340 15.58 -22.35 -21.27
N LEU A 341 15.19 -21.12 -20.93
CA LEU A 341 15.86 -19.89 -21.34
C LEU A 341 16.84 -19.32 -20.28
N GLN A 342 16.93 -19.91 -19.08
CA GLN A 342 17.77 -19.36 -18.00
C GLN A 342 19.27 -19.33 -18.34
N HIS A 343 19.74 -20.20 -19.24
CA HIS A 343 21.13 -20.19 -19.71
C HIS A 343 21.52 -18.88 -20.45
N LEU A 344 20.53 -18.08 -20.86
CA LEU A 344 20.70 -16.76 -21.48
C LEU A 344 20.70 -15.61 -20.45
N ASN A 345 20.62 -15.92 -19.15
CA ASN A 345 20.55 -14.94 -18.07
C ASN A 345 19.44 -13.87 -18.24
N PRO A 346 18.17 -14.28 -18.45
CA PRO A 346 17.07 -13.34 -18.71
C PRO A 346 16.68 -12.54 -17.47
N LEU A 347 16.23 -11.30 -17.70
CA LEU A 347 15.47 -10.50 -16.75
C LEU A 347 13.99 -10.91 -16.81
N VAL A 348 13.47 -11.51 -15.74
CA VAL A 348 12.07 -11.98 -15.69
C VAL A 348 11.20 -10.96 -14.98
N LEU A 349 10.21 -10.39 -15.67
CA LEU A 349 9.36 -9.30 -15.17
C LEU A 349 7.88 -9.72 -15.20
N PHE A 350 7.12 -9.29 -14.19
CA PHE A 350 5.73 -9.67 -14.01
C PHE A 350 4.80 -8.47 -13.86
N SER A 351 3.68 -8.44 -14.59
CA SER A 351 2.73 -7.32 -14.58
C SER A 351 1.41 -7.61 -13.89
N GLY A 352 1.49 -8.03 -12.61
CA GLY A 352 0.36 -8.06 -11.67
C GLY A 352 -0.67 -9.16 -11.87
N ASP A 353 -1.55 -9.29 -10.88
CA ASP A 353 -2.63 -10.27 -10.78
C ASP A 353 -2.15 -11.71 -10.67
N ALA A 354 -1.65 -12.05 -9.48
CA ALA A 354 -1.13 -13.38 -9.15
C ALA A 354 -1.93 -14.10 -8.06
N PHE A 355 -2.41 -13.36 -7.07
CA PHE A 355 -2.90 -13.97 -5.83
C PHE A 355 -4.35 -14.41 -5.90
N SER A 356 -5.13 -13.78 -6.76
CA SER A 356 -6.56 -13.98 -6.96
C SER A 356 -6.90 -13.65 -8.42
N PRO A 357 -8.00 -14.19 -8.99
CA PRO A 357 -8.87 -15.17 -8.37
C PRO A 357 -8.49 -16.59 -8.89
N SER A 358 -8.29 -17.55 -7.99
CA SER A 358 -8.40 -19.01 -8.28
C SER A 358 -9.24 -19.79 -7.26
N MET A 359 -9.69 -20.99 -7.64
CA MET A 359 -10.28 -21.96 -6.70
C MET A 359 -9.34 -22.17 -5.51
N LEU A 360 -8.05 -22.41 -5.77
CA LEU A 360 -7.05 -22.54 -4.70
C LEU A 360 -6.96 -21.27 -3.86
N SER A 361 -6.90 -20.08 -4.47
CA SER A 361 -6.81 -18.81 -3.73
C SER A 361 -7.95 -18.59 -2.74
N THR A 362 -9.14 -19.15 -3.02
CA THR A 362 -10.29 -19.12 -2.10
C THR A 362 -9.94 -19.81 -0.77
N PHE A 363 -9.10 -20.85 -0.79
CA PHE A 363 -8.64 -21.59 0.39
C PHE A 363 -7.31 -21.06 0.93
N THR A 364 -6.38 -20.70 0.05
CA THR A 364 -5.00 -20.35 0.40
C THR A 364 -4.78 -18.85 0.57
N LYS A 365 -5.77 -18.01 0.24
CA LYS A 365 -5.70 -16.54 0.27
C LYS A 365 -4.46 -16.04 -0.47
N GLY A 366 -4.18 -16.59 -1.65
CA GLY A 366 -3.03 -16.23 -2.49
C GLY A 366 -1.70 -16.94 -2.18
N GLU A 367 -1.55 -17.60 -1.03
CA GLU A 367 -0.28 -18.24 -0.60
C GLU A 367 0.28 -19.25 -1.63
N GLN A 368 -0.60 -19.91 -2.38
CA GLN A 368 -0.25 -20.90 -3.39
C GLN A 368 0.66 -20.34 -4.50
N MET A 369 0.54 -19.05 -4.80
CA MET A 369 1.27 -18.43 -5.92
C MET A 369 2.68 -17.96 -5.54
N VAL A 370 2.95 -17.76 -4.24
CA VAL A 370 4.28 -17.36 -3.74
C VAL A 370 5.40 -18.31 -4.20
N PRO A 371 5.31 -19.65 -4.02
CA PRO A 371 6.37 -20.54 -4.51
C PRO A 371 6.46 -20.57 -6.04
N VAL A 372 5.38 -20.33 -6.77
CA VAL A 372 5.37 -20.26 -8.24
C VAL A 372 6.21 -19.07 -8.70
N LEU A 373 5.91 -17.86 -8.23
CA LEU A 373 6.63 -16.65 -8.62
C LEU A 373 8.12 -16.71 -8.22
N ASN A 374 8.41 -17.25 -7.02
CA ASN A 374 9.78 -17.43 -6.56
C ASN A 374 10.57 -18.46 -7.39
N GLU A 375 9.93 -19.53 -7.86
CA GLU A 375 10.59 -20.61 -8.63
C GLU A 375 10.78 -20.26 -10.11
N ILE A 376 9.85 -19.48 -10.69
CA ILE A 376 10.00 -18.90 -12.03
C ILE A 376 11.25 -18.01 -12.12
N GLY A 377 11.67 -17.43 -10.99
CA GLY A 377 12.80 -16.52 -10.92
C GLY A 377 12.42 -15.09 -11.29
N THR A 378 11.20 -14.66 -10.93
CA THR A 378 10.75 -13.28 -11.12
C THR A 378 11.72 -12.30 -10.43
N HIS A 379 12.12 -11.26 -11.16
CA HIS A 379 13.06 -10.25 -10.67
C HIS A 379 12.36 -9.01 -10.13
N CYS A 380 11.18 -8.67 -10.65
CA CYS A 380 10.38 -7.54 -10.23
C CYS A 380 8.93 -7.73 -10.70
N ALA A 381 7.99 -7.22 -9.91
CA ALA A 381 6.56 -7.23 -10.24
C ALA A 381 5.92 -5.86 -10.01
N VAL A 382 4.87 -5.50 -10.73
CA VAL A 382 3.89 -4.47 -10.31
C VAL A 382 2.67 -5.17 -9.73
N PHE A 383 1.97 -4.53 -8.79
CA PHE A 383 0.69 -5.07 -8.31
C PHE A 383 -0.41 -4.90 -9.35
N GLY A 384 -1.29 -5.90 -9.43
CA GLY A 384 -2.57 -5.79 -10.11
C GLY A 384 -3.74 -5.61 -9.15
N ASN A 385 -4.95 -5.54 -9.69
CA ASN A 385 -6.14 -5.33 -8.88
C ASN A 385 -6.49 -6.48 -7.96
N HIS A 386 -6.41 -7.70 -8.48
CA HIS A 386 -6.76 -8.88 -7.73
C HIS A 386 -5.73 -9.27 -6.67
N ASP A 387 -4.53 -8.69 -6.70
CA ASP A 387 -3.57 -8.87 -5.61
C ASP A 387 -4.09 -8.33 -4.26
N PHE A 388 -5.06 -7.39 -4.28
CA PHE A 388 -5.64 -6.76 -3.09
C PHE A 388 -6.93 -7.43 -2.60
N ASP A 389 -7.43 -8.45 -3.30
CA ASP A 389 -8.75 -9.05 -3.03
C ASP A 389 -8.90 -9.58 -1.61
N PHE A 390 -7.81 -10.06 -1.00
CA PHE A 390 -7.80 -10.59 0.37
C PHE A 390 -7.40 -9.55 1.44
N GLY A 391 -7.24 -8.29 1.04
CA GLY A 391 -6.89 -7.16 1.90
C GLY A 391 -5.39 -6.94 2.07
N LEU A 392 -5.03 -5.73 2.49
CA LEU A 392 -3.64 -5.26 2.58
C LEU A 392 -2.76 -6.10 3.52
N ASP A 393 -3.30 -6.53 4.67
CA ASP A 393 -2.51 -7.32 5.63
C ASP A 393 -2.08 -8.67 5.05
N VAL A 394 -2.97 -9.33 4.31
CA VAL A 394 -2.67 -10.60 3.63
C VAL A 394 -1.66 -10.34 2.53
N LEU A 395 -1.89 -9.33 1.68
CA LEU A 395 -0.98 -8.95 0.61
C LEU A 395 0.42 -8.66 1.12
N SER A 396 0.58 -7.79 2.13
CA SER A 396 1.88 -7.47 2.74
C SER A 396 2.60 -8.73 3.25
N ASN A 397 1.87 -9.69 3.83
CA ASN A 397 2.43 -10.96 4.26
C ASN A 397 2.89 -11.84 3.07
N LEU A 398 2.12 -11.92 1.99
CA LEU A 398 2.51 -12.65 0.77
C LEU A 398 3.74 -12.02 0.11
N VAL A 399 3.74 -10.70 -0.05
CA VAL A 399 4.86 -9.90 -0.59
C VAL A 399 6.14 -10.12 0.21
N SER A 400 6.05 -10.22 1.55
CA SER A 400 7.22 -10.48 2.40
C SER A 400 7.87 -11.86 2.17
N GLN A 401 7.13 -12.80 1.57
CA GLN A 401 7.59 -14.14 1.24
C GLN A 401 8.12 -14.24 -0.22
N CYS A 402 7.89 -13.22 -1.05
CA CYS A 402 8.50 -13.11 -2.37
C CYS A 402 9.99 -12.71 -2.24
N ASN A 403 10.86 -13.31 -3.05
CA ASN A 403 12.30 -13.02 -3.05
C ASN A 403 12.71 -11.84 -3.97
N PHE A 404 11.71 -11.14 -4.51
CA PHE A 404 11.82 -10.00 -5.42
C PHE A 404 10.92 -8.85 -4.96
N PRO A 405 11.23 -7.60 -5.34
CA PRO A 405 10.38 -6.45 -5.02
C PRO A 405 9.11 -6.39 -5.87
N TRP A 406 8.03 -5.92 -5.24
CA TRP A 406 6.82 -5.46 -5.90
C TRP A 406 6.83 -3.93 -6.00
N LEU A 407 6.27 -3.39 -7.08
CA LEU A 407 6.23 -1.97 -7.39
C LEU A 407 4.82 -1.41 -7.24
N MET A 408 4.75 -0.21 -6.66
CA MET A 408 3.59 0.67 -6.65
C MET A 408 4.15 2.09 -6.70
N SER A 409 4.10 2.74 -7.85
CA SER A 409 4.75 4.05 -8.07
C SER A 409 3.80 5.23 -7.88
N ASN A 410 2.49 5.01 -8.09
CA ASN A 410 1.53 6.08 -8.24
C ASN A 410 0.27 5.95 -7.36
N VAL A 411 0.27 5.04 -6.39
CA VAL A 411 -0.78 4.97 -5.35
C VAL A 411 -0.13 4.98 -3.97
N ILE A 412 -0.48 6.00 -3.18
CA ILE A 412 0.04 6.20 -1.83
C ILE A 412 -1.07 5.91 -0.83
N ASP A 413 -0.81 5.08 0.16
CA ASP A 413 -1.69 4.91 1.31
C ASP A 413 -1.58 6.15 2.23
N ASN A 414 -2.71 6.84 2.45
CA ASN A 414 -2.78 8.08 3.24
C ASN A 414 -2.49 7.82 4.72
N GLU A 415 -2.71 6.59 5.21
CA GLU A 415 -2.40 6.23 6.58
C GLU A 415 -0.88 6.18 6.81
N THR A 416 -0.17 5.42 5.97
CA THR A 416 1.28 5.21 6.12
C THR A 416 2.13 6.26 5.42
N GLY A 417 1.58 6.98 4.43
CA GLY A 417 2.30 7.87 3.52
C GLY A 417 3.28 7.13 2.60
N ARG A 418 3.08 5.83 2.39
CA ARG A 418 3.93 4.96 1.55
C ARG A 418 3.15 4.41 0.38
N PRO A 419 3.81 3.83 -0.62
CA PRO A 419 3.09 3.11 -1.65
C PRO A 419 2.21 2.01 -1.07
N LEU A 420 1.03 1.87 -1.67
CA LEU A 420 0.03 0.86 -1.27
C LEU A 420 0.64 -0.56 -1.34
N GLY A 421 0.28 -1.44 -0.39
CA GLY A 421 0.73 -2.84 -0.36
C GLY A 421 2.21 -3.06 -0.04
N ASP A 422 2.88 -2.09 0.62
CA ASP A 422 4.34 -2.09 0.86
C ASP A 422 5.19 -2.12 -0.44
N GLY A 423 4.63 -1.67 -1.56
CA GLY A 423 5.33 -1.56 -2.84
C GLY A 423 6.52 -0.59 -2.81
N LYS A 424 7.48 -0.80 -3.71
CA LYS A 424 8.53 0.18 -4.01
C LYS A 424 8.06 1.17 -5.06
N ILE A 425 8.52 2.42 -4.94
CA ILE A 425 8.22 3.46 -5.94
C ILE A 425 8.97 3.20 -7.25
N THR A 426 10.23 2.77 -7.19
CA THR A 426 11.04 2.40 -8.36
C THR A 426 12.01 1.29 -7.98
N HIS A 427 12.58 0.62 -8.97
CA HIS A 427 13.67 -0.31 -8.77
C HIS A 427 14.70 -0.19 -9.90
N ALA A 428 16.00 -0.23 -9.58
CA ALA A 428 17.06 -0.27 -10.58
C ALA A 428 17.95 -1.48 -10.34
N LEU A 429 18.41 -2.11 -11.42
CA LEU A 429 19.26 -3.29 -11.38
C LEU A 429 20.27 -3.32 -12.54
N MET A 430 21.38 -4.03 -12.34
CA MET A 430 22.37 -4.27 -13.38
C MET A 430 22.08 -5.61 -14.07
N CYS A 431 21.92 -5.59 -15.39
CA CYS A 431 21.73 -6.78 -16.23
C CYS A 431 22.73 -6.77 -17.39
N ASN A 432 23.55 -7.81 -17.50
CA ASN A 432 24.55 -7.97 -18.57
C ASN A 432 25.50 -6.76 -18.80
N GLY A 433 25.65 -5.89 -17.80
CA GLY A 433 26.47 -4.68 -17.88
C GLY A 433 25.68 -3.38 -18.06
N HIS A 434 24.37 -3.46 -18.33
CA HIS A 434 23.47 -2.31 -18.47
C HIS A 434 22.68 -2.04 -17.20
N LYS A 435 22.51 -0.75 -16.84
CA LYS A 435 21.66 -0.35 -15.71
C LYS A 435 20.22 -0.13 -16.16
N ILE A 436 19.31 -0.98 -15.70
CA ILE A 436 17.88 -0.96 -16.07
C ILE A 436 17.07 -0.38 -14.92
N GLY A 437 16.22 0.60 -15.22
CA GLY A 437 15.27 1.21 -14.28
C GLY A 437 13.85 0.67 -14.49
N LEU A 438 13.11 0.46 -13.41
CA LEU A 438 11.76 -0.09 -13.38
C LEU A 438 10.82 0.82 -12.60
N ILE A 439 9.62 1.04 -13.13
CA ILE A 439 8.51 1.81 -12.54
C ILE A 439 7.26 0.93 -12.56
N GLY A 440 6.44 0.95 -11.51
CA GLY A 440 5.17 0.20 -11.42
C GLY A 440 3.96 1.13 -11.44
N LEU A 441 3.20 1.20 -12.53
CA LEU A 441 2.07 2.13 -12.67
C LEU A 441 0.75 1.38 -12.77
N VAL A 442 -0.28 1.91 -12.12
CA VAL A 442 -1.65 1.39 -12.17
C VAL A 442 -2.62 2.52 -12.52
N GLU A 443 -3.83 2.18 -12.98
CA GLU A 443 -4.84 3.18 -13.33
C GLU A 443 -5.66 3.62 -12.11
N GLN A 444 -6.53 4.62 -12.23
CA GLN A 444 -7.32 5.08 -11.08
C GLN A 444 -8.55 4.19 -10.88
N GLU A 445 -9.12 3.74 -11.99
CA GLU A 445 -10.41 3.10 -12.08
C GLU A 445 -10.50 1.80 -11.27
N TRP A 446 -9.42 1.01 -11.23
CA TRP A 446 -9.40 -0.21 -10.40
C TRP A 446 -9.44 0.09 -8.89
N LEU A 447 -8.90 1.23 -8.42
CA LEU A 447 -8.95 1.57 -6.98
C LEU A 447 -10.37 1.75 -6.49
N GLU A 448 -11.26 2.23 -7.36
CA GLU A 448 -12.69 2.43 -7.04
C GLU A 448 -13.46 1.10 -6.98
N THR A 449 -12.92 0.02 -7.55
CA THR A 449 -13.58 -1.29 -7.61
C THR A 449 -13.08 -2.28 -6.55
N LEU A 450 -12.01 -1.95 -5.82
CA LEU A 450 -11.49 -2.77 -4.74
C LEU A 450 -12.40 -2.76 -3.51
N ALA A 451 -13.02 -3.89 -3.22
CA ALA A 451 -13.85 -4.06 -2.03
C ALA A 451 -13.07 -3.91 -0.70
N THR A 452 -11.75 -4.09 -0.73
CA THR A 452 -10.88 -4.11 0.45
C THR A 452 -10.13 -2.81 0.69
N ILE A 453 -10.15 -1.86 -0.25
CA ILE A 453 -9.47 -0.56 -0.15
C ILE A 453 -10.51 0.54 -0.06
N ASN A 454 -10.32 1.51 0.82
CA ASN A 454 -11.14 2.71 0.83
C ASN A 454 -10.50 3.77 -0.08
N PRO A 455 -11.16 4.20 -1.18
CA PRO A 455 -10.61 5.22 -2.07
C PRO A 455 -10.27 6.54 -1.38
N GLU A 456 -10.99 6.91 -0.30
CA GLU A 456 -10.71 8.13 0.48
C GLU A 456 -9.39 8.05 1.28
N GLU A 457 -8.85 6.84 1.45
CA GLU A 457 -7.66 6.56 2.25
C GLU A 457 -6.43 6.29 1.39
N VAL A 458 -6.54 6.45 0.08
CA VAL A 458 -5.40 6.41 -0.85
C VAL A 458 -5.31 7.73 -1.62
N THR A 459 -4.09 8.14 -1.96
CA THR A 459 -3.82 9.22 -2.90
C THR A 459 -3.33 8.57 -4.19
N PHE A 460 -4.17 8.66 -5.23
CA PHE A 460 -3.78 8.34 -6.59
C PHE A 460 -3.00 9.52 -7.20
N ILE A 461 -1.88 9.22 -7.83
CA ILE A 461 -1.10 10.14 -8.65
C ILE A 461 -1.30 9.68 -10.10
N ASP A 462 -1.65 10.61 -10.97
CA ASP A 462 -1.83 10.32 -12.40
C ASP A 462 -0.61 9.58 -12.98
N PHE A 463 -0.86 8.52 -13.74
CA PHE A 463 0.19 7.63 -14.23
C PHE A 463 1.12 8.33 -15.22
N LEU A 464 0.66 9.35 -15.98
CA LEU A 464 1.53 10.15 -16.85
C LEU A 464 2.42 11.04 -16.01
N GLN A 465 1.87 11.69 -14.98
CA GLN A 465 2.63 12.53 -14.08
C GLN A 465 3.72 11.73 -13.34
N ALA A 466 3.34 10.58 -12.76
CA ALA A 466 4.25 9.70 -12.04
C ALA A 466 5.30 9.10 -12.99
N GLY A 467 4.86 8.54 -14.12
CA GLY A 467 5.72 7.93 -15.13
C GLY A 467 6.77 8.90 -15.67
N THR A 468 6.35 10.10 -16.10
CA THR A 468 7.28 11.13 -16.61
C THR A 468 8.34 11.47 -15.57
N LYS A 469 7.91 11.81 -14.35
CA LYS A 469 8.81 12.24 -13.29
C LYS A 469 9.82 11.16 -12.91
N LEU A 470 9.34 9.93 -12.71
CA LEU A 470 10.17 8.82 -12.23
C LEU A 470 11.09 8.29 -13.32
N ALA A 471 10.66 8.28 -14.57
CA ALA A 471 11.51 7.88 -15.70
C ALA A 471 12.66 8.86 -15.89
N SER A 472 12.39 10.18 -15.88
CA SER A 472 13.44 11.20 -15.92
C SER A 472 14.42 11.06 -14.75
N GLN A 473 13.92 10.76 -13.55
CA GLN A 473 14.76 10.52 -12.38
C GLN A 473 15.69 9.31 -12.58
N LEU A 474 15.16 8.18 -13.05
CA LEU A 474 15.97 6.97 -13.28
C LEU A 474 17.04 7.19 -14.36
N LYS A 475 16.71 7.90 -15.45
CA LYS A 475 17.70 8.30 -16.48
C LYS A 475 18.79 9.19 -15.87
N GLN A 476 18.44 10.17 -15.02
CA GLN A 476 19.41 11.02 -14.31
C GLN A 476 20.28 10.23 -13.32
N GLU A 477 19.76 9.15 -12.75
CA GLU A 477 20.50 8.20 -11.90
C GLU A 477 21.38 7.24 -12.72
N GLY A 478 21.44 7.39 -14.04
CA GLY A 478 22.28 6.63 -14.95
C GLY A 478 21.69 5.31 -15.41
N CYS A 479 20.38 5.09 -15.30
CA CYS A 479 19.72 3.99 -16.00
C CYS A 479 19.76 4.25 -17.51
N GLU A 480 20.26 3.28 -18.26
CA GLU A 480 20.36 3.35 -19.73
C GLU A 480 18.99 3.09 -20.36
N TYR A 481 18.22 2.19 -19.76
CA TYR A 481 16.89 1.78 -20.22
C TYR A 481 15.90 1.79 -19.06
N VAL A 482 14.70 2.34 -19.27
CA VAL A 482 13.63 2.46 -18.29
C VAL A 482 12.38 1.74 -18.79
N ILE A 483 11.91 0.79 -17.97
CA ILE A 483 10.76 -0.05 -18.26
C ILE A 483 9.63 0.31 -17.29
N ALA A 484 8.44 0.58 -17.80
CA ALA A 484 7.24 0.66 -16.99
C ALA A 484 6.56 -0.71 -16.96
N LEU A 485 6.47 -1.29 -15.78
CA LEU A 485 5.56 -2.40 -15.48
C LEU A 485 4.20 -1.77 -15.15
N THR A 486 3.18 -2.11 -15.91
CA THR A 486 1.86 -1.51 -15.76
C THR A 486 0.78 -2.54 -15.51
N HIS A 487 -0.21 -2.17 -14.71
CA HIS A 487 -1.43 -2.94 -14.57
C HIS A 487 -2.61 -2.02 -14.85
N MET A 488 -2.81 -1.76 -16.14
CA MET A 488 -3.75 -0.79 -16.70
C MET A 488 -4.35 -1.36 -17.97
N ARG A 489 -5.48 -0.82 -18.42
CA ARG A 489 -6.04 -1.19 -19.73
C ARG A 489 -5.18 -0.63 -20.87
N THR A 490 -5.16 -1.33 -22.01
CA THR A 490 -4.38 -0.94 -23.21
C THR A 490 -4.52 0.54 -23.58
N PRO A 491 -5.70 1.18 -23.54
CA PRO A 491 -5.81 2.61 -23.84
C PRO A 491 -4.98 3.52 -22.92
N ASN A 492 -4.81 3.17 -21.64
CA ASN A 492 -3.98 3.93 -20.70
C ASN A 492 -2.49 3.63 -20.90
N ASP A 493 -2.13 2.39 -21.26
CA ASP A 493 -0.76 2.07 -21.67
C ASP A 493 -0.33 2.82 -22.94
N VAL A 494 -1.24 2.95 -23.92
CA VAL A 494 -1.02 3.76 -25.13
C VAL A 494 -0.82 5.22 -24.78
N LYS A 495 -1.68 5.81 -23.92
CA LYS A 495 -1.49 7.19 -23.44
C LYS A 495 -0.15 7.37 -22.73
N LEU A 496 0.29 6.39 -21.94
CA LEU A 496 1.60 6.42 -21.28
C LEU A 496 2.74 6.42 -22.31
N ALA A 497 2.66 5.59 -23.34
CA ALA A 497 3.63 5.55 -24.43
C ALA A 497 3.71 6.89 -25.18
N GLU A 498 2.56 7.53 -25.42
CA GLU A 498 2.46 8.83 -26.09
C GLU A 498 2.99 9.98 -25.22
N GLY A 499 2.65 9.98 -23.93
CA GLY A 499 2.86 11.11 -23.02
C GLY A 499 4.21 11.13 -22.30
N CYS A 500 4.88 9.98 -22.12
CA CYS A 500 6.12 9.89 -21.34
C CYS A 500 7.34 9.59 -22.21
N THR A 501 8.18 10.59 -22.50
CA THR A 501 9.35 10.44 -23.39
C THR A 501 10.43 9.52 -22.86
N ASP A 502 10.66 9.54 -21.55
CA ASP A 502 11.84 8.89 -20.93
C ASP A 502 11.60 7.40 -20.56
N ILE A 503 10.41 6.87 -20.83
CA ILE A 503 10.08 5.44 -20.74
C ILE A 503 10.38 4.81 -22.10
N ASP A 504 11.17 3.74 -22.12
CA ASP A 504 11.61 3.09 -23.36
C ASP A 504 10.74 1.88 -23.73
N LEU A 505 10.19 1.17 -22.74
CA LEU A 505 9.37 -0.04 -22.91
C LEU A 505 8.26 -0.09 -21.87
N ILE A 506 7.05 -0.46 -22.28
CA ILE A 506 5.90 -0.67 -21.40
C ILE A 506 5.50 -2.14 -21.45
N LEU A 507 5.44 -2.76 -20.28
CA LEU A 507 5.05 -4.14 -20.08
C LEU A 507 3.78 -4.15 -19.22
N GLY A 508 2.64 -4.51 -19.80
CA GLY A 508 1.31 -4.36 -19.20
C GLY A 508 0.60 -5.66 -18.86
N GLY A 509 -0.44 -5.56 -18.04
CA GLY A 509 -1.38 -6.64 -17.69
C GLY A 509 -2.85 -6.23 -17.82
N HIS A 510 -3.72 -6.81 -17.00
CA HIS A 510 -5.14 -6.50 -16.82
C HIS A 510 -6.11 -6.96 -17.94
N ASP A 511 -5.78 -6.74 -19.22
CA ASP A 511 -6.72 -7.05 -20.32
C ASP A 511 -6.79 -8.55 -20.70
N HIS A 512 -5.92 -9.40 -20.13
CA HIS A 512 -5.83 -10.85 -20.40
C HIS A 512 -5.52 -11.23 -21.87
N VAL A 513 -5.09 -10.27 -22.70
CA VAL A 513 -4.76 -10.48 -24.12
C VAL A 513 -3.25 -10.56 -24.34
N TYR A 514 -2.86 -11.28 -25.39
CA TYR A 514 -1.52 -11.15 -25.94
C TYR A 514 -1.53 -10.03 -26.98
N GLU A 515 -0.74 -8.98 -26.75
CA GLU A 515 -0.73 -7.79 -27.60
C GLU A 515 0.66 -7.17 -27.64
N VAL A 516 1.07 -6.72 -28.83
CA VAL A 516 2.31 -5.96 -29.03
C VAL A 516 1.98 -4.77 -29.90
N LEU A 517 2.08 -3.56 -29.35
CA LEU A 517 1.86 -2.30 -30.06
C LEU A 517 3.17 -1.51 -30.11
N GLU A 518 3.38 -0.80 -31.21
CA GLU A 518 4.47 0.16 -31.34
C GLU A 518 3.90 1.58 -31.42
N ILE A 519 4.17 2.40 -30.40
CA ILE A 519 3.64 3.75 -30.25
C ILE A 519 4.81 4.71 -30.04
N ASN A 520 4.99 5.68 -30.94
CA ASN A 520 6.10 6.65 -30.86
C ASN A 520 7.48 6.01 -30.64
N ASN A 521 7.78 4.94 -31.39
CA ASN A 521 9.01 4.13 -31.30
C ASN A 521 9.23 3.45 -29.93
N LYS A 522 8.16 3.18 -29.18
CA LYS A 522 8.17 2.39 -27.95
C LYS A 522 7.24 1.22 -28.09
N TYR A 523 7.59 0.11 -27.48
CA TYR A 523 6.73 -1.05 -27.44
C TYR A 523 5.85 -1.04 -26.18
N VAL A 524 4.57 -1.36 -26.38
CA VAL A 524 3.61 -1.75 -25.33
C VAL A 524 3.35 -3.24 -25.51
N VAL A 525 3.64 -4.03 -24.49
CA VAL A 525 3.58 -5.50 -24.57
C VAL A 525 2.70 -6.06 -23.46
N LYS A 526 1.69 -6.85 -23.83
CA LYS A 526 0.91 -7.71 -22.93
C LYS A 526 1.07 -9.15 -23.33
N SER A 527 1.22 -10.04 -22.36
CA SER A 527 1.68 -11.40 -22.58
C SER A 527 0.61 -12.45 -22.30
N GLY A 528 -0.67 -12.11 -22.47
CA GLY A 528 -1.77 -13.07 -22.32
C GLY A 528 -2.25 -13.23 -20.89
N THR A 529 -2.56 -14.47 -20.49
CA THR A 529 -3.09 -14.80 -19.16
C THR A 529 -2.84 -16.28 -18.83
N ASP A 530 -2.93 -16.63 -17.54
CA ASP A 530 -2.99 -18.00 -17.01
C ASP A 530 -1.82 -18.91 -17.44
N PHE A 531 -0.63 -18.29 -17.54
CA PHE A 531 0.61 -18.97 -17.92
C PHE A 531 0.57 -19.63 -19.31
N ARG A 532 -0.37 -19.25 -20.17
CA ARG A 532 -0.53 -19.87 -21.49
C ARG A 532 0.56 -19.42 -22.47
N GLN A 533 1.02 -18.19 -22.33
CA GLN A 533 2.13 -17.64 -23.09
C GLN A 533 2.94 -16.64 -22.27
N PHE A 534 4.14 -16.32 -22.73
CA PHE A 534 4.95 -15.20 -22.26
C PHE A 534 5.67 -14.54 -23.42
N SER A 535 6.09 -13.29 -23.27
CA SER A 535 6.87 -12.59 -24.29
C SER A 535 8.37 -12.73 -24.02
N LYS A 536 9.11 -13.10 -25.07
CA LYS A 536 10.57 -13.10 -25.10
C LYS A 536 11.04 -11.86 -25.87
N ILE A 537 11.69 -10.94 -25.18
CA ILE A 537 12.06 -9.61 -25.68
C ILE A 537 13.59 -9.50 -25.66
N ASN A 538 14.22 -9.43 -26.82
CA ASN A 538 15.65 -9.15 -26.94
C ASN A 538 15.85 -7.65 -27.17
N ILE A 539 16.72 -7.03 -26.39
CA ILE A 539 17.11 -5.63 -26.53
C ILE A 539 18.60 -5.59 -26.83
N ASN A 540 18.96 -5.06 -27.98
CA ASN A 540 20.34 -4.88 -28.41
C ASN A 540 20.75 -3.41 -28.26
N PHE A 541 21.86 -3.17 -27.56
CA PHE A 541 22.38 -1.83 -27.27
C PHE A 541 23.52 -1.40 -28.20
N SER A 542 23.74 -2.08 -29.33
CA SER A 542 24.86 -1.79 -30.25
C SER A 542 24.71 -0.49 -31.05
N THR A 543 23.51 0.10 -31.07
CA THR A 543 23.18 1.35 -31.77
C THR A 543 22.74 2.45 -30.79
N GLU A 544 22.81 3.73 -31.19
CA GLU A 544 22.40 4.87 -30.34
C GLU A 544 20.96 4.74 -29.81
N THR A 545 20.06 4.15 -30.62
CA THR A 545 18.74 3.68 -30.20
C THR A 545 18.76 2.17 -30.04
N ALA A 546 18.30 1.66 -28.89
CA ALA A 546 18.23 0.22 -28.65
C ALA A 546 17.25 -0.46 -29.62
N GLN A 547 17.68 -1.56 -30.25
CA GLN A 547 16.81 -2.35 -31.13
C GLN A 547 16.09 -3.42 -30.31
N VAL A 548 14.77 -3.56 -30.51
CA VAL A 548 13.93 -4.47 -29.74
C VAL A 548 13.31 -5.51 -30.66
N GLU A 549 13.52 -6.78 -30.36
CA GLU A 549 12.88 -7.91 -31.03
C GLU A 549 11.97 -8.65 -30.05
N ILE A 550 10.70 -8.80 -30.39
CA ILE A 550 9.68 -9.40 -29.51
C ILE A 550 9.13 -10.66 -30.17
N SER A 551 9.11 -11.75 -29.43
CA SER A 551 8.55 -13.03 -29.87
C SER A 551 7.65 -13.64 -28.80
N GLU A 552 6.54 -14.23 -29.23
CA GLU A 552 5.61 -14.96 -28.38
C GLU A 552 6.13 -16.37 -28.12
N VAL A 553 6.09 -16.81 -26.85
CA VAL A 553 6.40 -18.19 -26.47
C VAL A 553 5.15 -18.85 -25.89
N ASN A 554 4.62 -19.82 -26.63
CA ASN A 554 3.46 -20.60 -26.24
C ASN A 554 3.84 -21.77 -25.32
N VAL A 555 3.20 -21.85 -24.15
CA VAL A 555 3.38 -22.93 -23.18
C VAL A 555 2.41 -24.05 -23.52
N ASN A 556 2.89 -24.95 -24.39
CA ASN A 556 2.11 -26.07 -24.89
C ASN A 556 2.38 -27.37 -24.13
N SER A 557 1.66 -28.44 -24.49
CA SER A 557 1.76 -29.74 -23.84
C SER A 557 3.11 -30.44 -24.03
N SER A 558 4.00 -29.92 -24.90
CA SER A 558 5.33 -30.49 -25.13
C SER A 558 6.33 -30.15 -24.01
N TYR A 559 6.09 -29.09 -23.24
CA TYR A 559 6.86 -28.81 -22.04
C TYR A 559 6.51 -29.84 -20.95
N ALA A 560 7.54 -30.43 -20.35
CA ALA A 560 7.37 -31.25 -19.16
C ALA A 560 7.01 -30.39 -17.95
N GLU A 561 6.29 -30.96 -16.98
CA GLU A 561 6.02 -30.31 -15.70
C GLU A 561 7.31 -30.20 -14.87
N ASP A 562 7.54 -29.03 -14.28
CA ASP A 562 8.66 -28.80 -13.37
C ASP A 562 8.50 -29.61 -12.07
N PRO A 563 9.36 -30.61 -11.80
CA PRO A 563 9.24 -31.46 -10.62
C PRO A 563 9.54 -30.71 -9.31
N VAL A 564 10.38 -29.67 -9.35
CA VAL A 564 10.74 -28.87 -8.16
C VAL A 564 9.55 -28.01 -7.76
N LEU A 565 8.94 -27.32 -8.72
CA LEU A 565 7.75 -26.53 -8.46
C LEU A 565 6.59 -27.43 -8.03
N LYS A 566 6.39 -28.57 -8.70
CA LYS A 566 5.35 -29.55 -8.37
C LYS A 566 5.38 -29.96 -6.91
N ALA A 567 6.56 -30.33 -6.38
CA ALA A 567 6.72 -30.69 -4.98
C ALA A 567 6.38 -29.54 -4.00
N LYS A 568 6.64 -28.28 -4.39
CA LYS A 568 6.30 -27.11 -3.57
C LYS A 568 4.80 -26.81 -3.54
N VAL A 569 4.09 -27.06 -4.64
CA VAL A 569 2.67 -26.72 -4.77
C VAL A 569 1.72 -27.87 -4.40
N GLU A 570 2.20 -29.12 -4.38
CA GLU A 570 1.40 -30.32 -4.06
C GLU A 570 0.70 -30.25 -2.68
N LYS A 571 1.34 -29.57 -1.70
CA LYS A 571 0.72 -29.32 -0.39
C LYS A 571 -0.54 -28.45 -0.47
N TYR A 572 -0.69 -27.59 -1.48
CA TYR A 572 -1.86 -26.70 -1.59
C TYR A 572 -3.08 -27.44 -2.14
N SER A 573 -2.88 -28.38 -3.07
CA SER A 573 -3.95 -29.25 -3.55
C SER A 573 -4.50 -30.15 -2.44
N SER A 574 -3.66 -30.62 -1.53
CA SER A 574 -4.06 -31.42 -0.35
C SER A 574 -4.58 -30.58 0.83
N MET A 575 -4.30 -29.27 0.87
CA MET A 575 -4.81 -28.36 1.90
C MET A 575 -6.32 -28.06 1.78
N ILE A 576 -6.92 -28.28 0.61
CA ILE A 576 -8.36 -28.03 0.39
C ILE A 576 -9.18 -28.80 1.44
N ASP A 577 -8.92 -30.11 1.60
CA ASP A 577 -9.67 -30.94 2.55
C ASP A 577 -9.51 -30.50 4.01
N GLY A 578 -8.30 -30.05 4.40
CA GLY A 578 -8.02 -29.60 5.77
C GLY A 578 -8.56 -28.20 6.10
N LYS A 579 -8.79 -27.35 5.08
CA LYS A 579 -9.34 -26.00 5.26
C LYS A 579 -10.86 -25.92 5.12
N MET A 580 -11.50 -26.95 4.61
CA MET A 580 -12.97 -26.99 4.49
C MET A 580 -13.68 -26.75 5.83
N ASP A 581 -13.07 -27.16 6.95
CA ASP A 581 -13.67 -27.01 8.28
C ASP A 581 -13.27 -25.67 8.96
N GLU A 582 -12.58 -24.76 8.26
CA GLU A 582 -12.31 -23.39 8.76
C GLU A 582 -13.64 -22.64 8.95
N VAL A 583 -13.88 -22.16 10.17
CA VAL A 583 -15.04 -21.35 10.51
C VAL A 583 -14.83 -19.92 10.03
N LEU A 584 -15.64 -19.49 9.06
CA LEU A 584 -15.63 -18.13 8.52
C LEU A 584 -16.39 -17.14 9.42
N GLY A 585 -17.50 -17.61 10.00
CA GLY A 585 -18.37 -16.81 10.85
C GLY A 585 -19.39 -17.67 11.59
N LYS A 586 -20.33 -17.02 12.28
CA LYS A 586 -21.36 -17.72 13.07
C LYS A 586 -22.74 -17.11 12.81
N PHE A 587 -23.66 -17.91 12.28
CA PHE A 587 -25.05 -17.51 12.12
C PHE A 587 -25.88 -17.87 13.35
N TYR A 588 -26.85 -17.03 13.70
CA TYR A 588 -27.76 -17.25 14.83
C TYR A 588 -29.13 -17.78 14.39
N VAL A 589 -29.33 -17.95 13.09
CA VAL A 589 -30.52 -18.53 12.47
C VAL A 589 -30.10 -19.57 11.44
N PRO A 590 -30.90 -20.61 11.19
CA PRO A 590 -30.64 -21.54 10.09
C PRO A 590 -30.76 -20.85 8.74
N LEU A 591 -29.94 -21.22 7.76
CA LEU A 591 -29.97 -20.69 6.39
C LEU A 591 -30.70 -21.66 5.46
N GLU A 592 -31.72 -21.15 4.76
CA GLU A 592 -32.58 -21.95 3.88
C GLU A 592 -32.00 -22.05 2.46
N GLY A 593 -31.42 -23.19 2.12
CA GLY A 593 -30.83 -23.47 0.81
C GLY A 593 -31.52 -24.57 0.00
N ARG A 594 -32.66 -25.11 0.44
CA ARG A 594 -33.39 -26.15 -0.29
C ARG A 594 -33.97 -25.60 -1.59
N PHE A 595 -33.84 -26.36 -2.68
CA PHE A 595 -34.34 -25.98 -4.00
C PHE A 595 -35.85 -25.74 -4.00
N SER A 596 -36.59 -26.49 -3.19
CA SER A 596 -38.04 -26.30 -3.00
C SER A 596 -38.43 -24.90 -2.52
N VAL A 597 -37.51 -24.19 -1.84
CA VAL A 597 -37.72 -22.84 -1.32
C VAL A 597 -36.98 -21.81 -2.16
N VAL A 598 -35.65 -21.90 -2.27
CA VAL A 598 -34.81 -20.88 -2.92
C VAL A 598 -35.21 -20.63 -4.38
N ARG A 599 -35.79 -21.62 -5.07
CA ARG A 599 -36.23 -21.46 -6.48
C ARG A 599 -37.71 -21.07 -6.65
N ARG A 600 -38.43 -20.76 -5.57
CA ARG A 600 -39.87 -20.44 -5.61
C ARG A 600 -40.26 -19.24 -4.77
N GLN A 601 -39.45 -18.86 -3.79
CA GLN A 601 -39.77 -17.76 -2.90
C GLN A 601 -38.49 -17.13 -2.38
N GLU A 602 -38.64 -15.97 -1.75
CA GLU A 602 -37.58 -15.35 -0.97
C GLU A 602 -37.10 -16.30 0.14
N CYS A 603 -35.79 -16.40 0.31
CA CYS A 603 -35.19 -17.10 1.43
C CYS A 603 -34.09 -16.26 2.07
N ASN A 604 -33.79 -16.53 3.35
CA ASN A 604 -32.81 -15.74 4.10
C ASN A 604 -31.37 -15.95 3.59
N LEU A 605 -31.04 -17.13 3.07
CA LEU A 605 -29.75 -17.39 2.41
C LEU A 605 -29.59 -16.52 1.16
N GLY A 606 -30.62 -16.45 0.32
CA GLY A 606 -30.63 -15.65 -0.90
C GLY A 606 -30.51 -14.16 -0.60
N ASN A 607 -31.29 -13.66 0.37
CA ASN A 607 -31.19 -12.28 0.82
C ASN A 607 -29.77 -11.92 1.29
N TRP A 608 -29.19 -12.75 2.16
CA TRP A 608 -27.83 -12.51 2.68
C TRP A 608 -26.79 -12.43 1.56
N VAL A 609 -26.77 -13.40 0.64
CA VAL A 609 -25.79 -13.40 -0.46
C VAL A 609 -26.01 -12.20 -1.38
N CYS A 610 -27.25 -11.88 -1.74
CA CYS A 610 -27.54 -10.70 -2.56
C CYS A 610 -27.16 -9.39 -1.86
N ASP A 611 -27.33 -9.29 -0.54
CA ASP A 611 -26.92 -8.10 0.23
C ASP A 611 -25.41 -7.92 0.23
N VAL A 612 -24.66 -9.02 0.40
CA VAL A 612 -23.19 -9.01 0.29
C VAL A 612 -22.75 -8.52 -1.09
N LEU A 613 -23.36 -9.03 -2.16
CA LEU A 613 -23.03 -8.60 -3.52
C LEU A 613 -23.42 -7.16 -3.81
N LEU A 614 -24.57 -6.69 -3.30
CA LEU A 614 -25.00 -5.30 -3.45
C LEU A 614 -24.00 -4.35 -2.78
N ALA A 615 -23.48 -4.71 -1.59
CA ALA A 615 -22.44 -3.95 -0.92
C ALA A 615 -21.10 -4.02 -1.67
N ALA A 616 -20.74 -5.17 -2.25
CA ALA A 616 -19.46 -5.38 -2.93
C ALA A 616 -19.37 -4.71 -4.32
N THR A 617 -20.47 -4.60 -5.04
CA THR A 617 -20.51 -4.12 -6.44
C THR A 617 -20.88 -2.65 -6.59
N ALA A 618 -21.33 -2.03 -5.50
CA ALA A 618 -21.88 -0.68 -5.51
C ALA A 618 -23.08 -0.47 -6.48
N ALA A 619 -23.79 -1.54 -6.84
CA ALA A 619 -24.99 -1.48 -7.68
C ALA A 619 -26.20 -0.89 -6.93
N ASP A 620 -27.23 -0.45 -7.67
CA ASP A 620 -28.51 -0.01 -7.09
C ASP A 620 -29.37 -1.20 -6.67
N LEU A 621 -29.29 -2.28 -7.47
CA LEU A 621 -29.98 -3.54 -7.24
C LEU A 621 -29.13 -4.73 -7.72
N VAL A 622 -29.33 -5.88 -7.09
CA VAL A 622 -28.73 -7.16 -7.48
C VAL A 622 -29.83 -8.18 -7.75
N VAL A 623 -29.67 -8.91 -8.86
CA VAL A 623 -30.52 -10.07 -9.21
C VAL A 623 -29.62 -11.28 -9.44
N LEU A 624 -29.74 -12.29 -8.58
CA LEU A 624 -29.12 -13.59 -8.78
C LEU A 624 -30.16 -14.63 -9.15
N ASN A 625 -29.93 -15.37 -10.23
CA ASN A 625 -30.74 -16.55 -10.50
C ASN A 625 -30.43 -17.65 -9.46
N SER A 626 -31.47 -18.29 -8.93
CA SER A 626 -31.39 -19.28 -7.86
C SER A 626 -30.62 -20.55 -8.22
N GLY A 627 -30.33 -20.77 -9.51
CA GLY A 627 -29.41 -21.80 -9.99
C GLY A 627 -27.97 -21.64 -9.46
N THR A 628 -27.64 -20.47 -8.89
CA THR A 628 -26.37 -20.20 -8.19
C THR A 628 -26.24 -21.00 -6.90
N PHE A 629 -27.34 -21.19 -6.16
CA PHE A 629 -27.34 -21.88 -4.88
C PHE A 629 -27.51 -23.39 -5.11
N ARG A 630 -26.56 -24.21 -4.61
CA ARG A 630 -26.45 -25.64 -4.94
C ARG A 630 -26.60 -26.59 -3.78
N SER A 631 -26.66 -26.09 -2.55
CA SER A 631 -26.60 -26.94 -1.36
C SER A 631 -27.80 -27.87 -1.13
N ASP A 632 -28.99 -27.50 -1.64
CA ASP A 632 -30.27 -28.22 -1.45
C ASP A 632 -30.57 -28.70 -0.02
N GLN A 633 -30.15 -27.92 0.99
CA GLN A 633 -30.30 -28.26 2.39
C GLN A 633 -30.53 -27.02 3.24
N VAL A 634 -30.96 -27.23 4.48
CA VAL A 634 -30.95 -26.17 5.50
C VAL A 634 -29.62 -26.25 6.23
N HIS A 635 -28.84 -25.16 6.21
CA HIS A 635 -27.63 -25.06 7.01
C HIS A 635 -28.01 -24.65 8.43
N PRO A 636 -27.63 -25.40 9.46
CA PRO A 636 -28.05 -25.12 10.83
C PRO A 636 -27.49 -23.77 11.33
N ALA A 637 -28.17 -23.19 12.33
CA ALA A 637 -27.58 -22.08 13.07
C ALA A 637 -26.31 -22.57 13.80
N GLY A 638 -25.28 -21.72 13.85
CA GLY A 638 -23.98 -22.08 14.41
C GLY A 638 -22.84 -21.63 13.52
N ASP A 639 -21.73 -22.34 13.64
CA ASP A 639 -20.51 -22.04 12.90
C ASP A 639 -20.73 -22.30 11.41
N PHE A 640 -20.36 -21.33 10.59
CA PHE A 640 -20.43 -21.41 9.13
C PHE A 640 -19.02 -21.58 8.58
N THR A 641 -18.81 -22.70 7.92
CA THR A 641 -17.50 -23.14 7.47
C THR A 641 -17.28 -22.84 6.00
N LEU A 642 -16.04 -22.97 5.56
CA LEU A 642 -15.70 -22.90 4.14
C LEU A 642 -16.37 -24.03 3.34
N ARG A 643 -16.60 -25.19 3.96
CA ARG A 643 -17.40 -26.30 3.41
C ARG A 643 -18.83 -25.87 3.14
N ASP A 644 -19.46 -25.16 4.07
CA ASP A 644 -20.83 -24.67 3.88
C ASP A 644 -20.89 -23.71 2.70
N LEU A 645 -19.93 -22.77 2.61
CA LEU A 645 -19.81 -21.84 1.47
C LEU A 645 -19.63 -22.58 0.14
N SER A 646 -18.68 -23.51 0.07
CA SER A 646 -18.40 -24.30 -1.14
C SER A 646 -19.59 -25.18 -1.54
N THR A 647 -20.34 -25.69 -0.57
CA THR A 647 -21.57 -26.47 -0.82
C THR A 647 -22.70 -25.58 -1.35
N ILE A 648 -22.78 -24.33 -0.89
CA ILE A 648 -23.79 -23.35 -1.32
C ILE A 648 -23.47 -22.80 -2.71
N ILE A 649 -22.26 -22.33 -2.97
CA ILE A 649 -21.81 -21.76 -4.24
C ILE A 649 -20.52 -22.47 -4.68
N PRO A 650 -20.63 -23.64 -5.34
CA PRO A 650 -19.48 -24.43 -5.78
C PRO A 650 -18.86 -23.92 -7.09
N MET A 651 -19.58 -23.07 -7.83
CA MET A 651 -19.17 -22.62 -9.17
C MET A 651 -18.57 -21.22 -9.09
N ARG A 652 -17.53 -21.01 -9.90
CA ARG A 652 -17.03 -19.68 -10.21
C ARG A 652 -17.98 -18.99 -11.16
N ASP A 653 -18.67 -18.02 -10.60
CA ASP A 653 -19.69 -17.27 -11.27
C ASP A 653 -19.30 -15.78 -11.18
N PRO A 654 -18.62 -15.23 -12.21
CA PRO A 654 -18.24 -13.84 -12.22
C PRO A 654 -19.49 -12.95 -12.23
N ILE A 655 -19.37 -11.81 -11.56
CA ILE A 655 -20.41 -10.78 -11.47
C ILE A 655 -20.06 -9.66 -12.45
N VAL A 656 -21.08 -9.02 -13.02
CA VAL A 656 -20.96 -7.80 -13.82
C VAL A 656 -22.02 -6.81 -13.37
N VAL A 657 -21.71 -5.52 -13.46
CA VAL A 657 -22.70 -4.44 -13.26
C VAL A 657 -23.02 -3.84 -14.61
N VAL A 658 -24.30 -3.82 -14.96
CA VAL A 658 -24.78 -3.32 -16.24
C VAL A 658 -25.72 -2.13 -16.06
N GLU A 659 -25.79 -1.28 -17.06
CA GLU A 659 -26.80 -0.23 -17.14
C GLU A 659 -28.10 -0.83 -17.69
N ALA A 660 -29.16 -0.80 -16.90
CA ALA A 660 -30.47 -1.31 -17.29
C ALA A 660 -31.55 -0.24 -17.08
N THR A 661 -32.42 -0.05 -18.08
CA THR A 661 -33.62 0.78 -17.90
C THR A 661 -34.61 0.08 -16.97
N GLY A 662 -35.51 0.83 -16.33
CA GLY A 662 -36.60 0.25 -15.54
C GLY A 662 -37.44 -0.74 -16.36
N GLU A 663 -37.68 -0.47 -17.64
CA GLU A 663 -38.32 -1.43 -18.55
C GLU A 663 -37.53 -2.74 -18.69
N THR A 664 -36.20 -2.65 -18.77
CA THR A 664 -35.33 -3.84 -18.83
C THR A 664 -35.37 -4.62 -17.52
N VAL A 665 -35.36 -3.92 -16.37
CA VAL A 665 -35.51 -4.55 -15.05
C VAL A 665 -36.85 -5.29 -14.95
N LEU A 666 -37.96 -4.72 -15.44
CA LEU A 666 -39.25 -5.40 -15.51
C LEU A 666 -39.19 -6.68 -16.35
N LYS A 667 -38.56 -6.63 -17.54
CA LYS A 667 -38.35 -7.82 -18.40
C LYS A 667 -37.51 -8.90 -17.70
N VAL A 668 -36.49 -8.51 -16.94
CA VAL A 668 -35.68 -9.42 -16.13
C VAL A 668 -36.54 -10.10 -15.07
N LEU A 669 -37.34 -9.35 -14.32
CA LEU A 669 -38.24 -9.90 -13.29
C LEU A 669 -39.28 -10.85 -13.91
N GLU A 670 -39.89 -10.46 -15.04
CA GLU A 670 -40.84 -11.31 -15.77
C GLU A 670 -40.21 -12.63 -16.20
N ASN A 671 -39.01 -12.60 -16.82
CA ASN A 671 -38.30 -13.84 -17.17
C ASN A 671 -37.97 -14.67 -15.93
N SER A 672 -37.63 -14.02 -14.81
CA SER A 672 -37.27 -14.71 -13.57
C SER A 672 -38.44 -15.54 -13.01
N VAL A 673 -39.68 -15.07 -13.16
CA VAL A 673 -40.88 -15.76 -12.65
C VAL A 673 -41.69 -16.48 -13.74
N CYS A 674 -41.27 -16.45 -15.00
CA CYS A 674 -42.06 -16.94 -16.15
C CYS A 674 -42.37 -18.45 -16.09
N LYS A 675 -41.47 -19.26 -15.50
CA LYS A 675 -41.66 -20.71 -15.33
C LYS A 675 -42.14 -21.12 -13.95
N TYR A 676 -42.38 -20.17 -13.04
CA TYR A 676 -43.00 -20.46 -11.75
C TYR A 676 -44.33 -21.23 -11.95
N PRO A 677 -44.65 -22.28 -11.17
CA PRO A 677 -43.98 -22.76 -9.96
C PRO A 677 -42.84 -23.79 -10.14
N SER A 678 -42.40 -24.06 -11.36
CA SER A 678 -41.32 -25.02 -11.61
C SER A 678 -40.01 -24.63 -10.89
N LEU A 679 -39.25 -25.61 -10.40
CA LEU A 679 -37.97 -25.41 -9.68
C LEU A 679 -36.81 -25.04 -10.61
N GLU A 680 -37.04 -24.08 -11.49
CA GLU A 680 -36.08 -23.61 -12.48
C GLU A 680 -35.06 -22.68 -11.84
N GLY A 681 -33.81 -22.76 -12.30
CA GLY A 681 -32.71 -21.94 -11.78
C GLY A 681 -32.91 -20.44 -11.98
N ARG A 682 -33.75 -20.03 -12.94
CA ARG A 682 -34.03 -18.62 -13.29
C ARG A 682 -34.73 -17.81 -12.21
N PHE A 683 -35.39 -18.45 -11.23
CA PHE A 683 -36.09 -17.73 -10.16
C PHE A 683 -35.13 -16.79 -9.43
N PRO A 684 -35.50 -15.54 -9.11
CA PRO A 684 -34.53 -14.57 -8.62
C PRO A 684 -34.41 -14.62 -7.09
N GLN A 685 -33.20 -14.46 -6.57
CA GLN A 685 -32.93 -13.89 -5.25
C GLN A 685 -32.43 -12.47 -5.47
N VAL A 686 -32.80 -11.54 -4.58
CA VAL A 686 -32.65 -10.10 -4.85
C VAL A 686 -32.19 -9.30 -3.65
N ALA A 687 -31.50 -8.19 -3.94
CA ALA A 687 -31.20 -7.12 -2.99
C ALA A 687 -31.34 -5.75 -3.67
N GLY A 688 -31.68 -4.72 -2.90
CA GLY A 688 -31.90 -3.37 -3.45
C GLY A 688 -33.17 -3.20 -4.29
N ILE A 689 -33.94 -4.29 -4.48
CA ILE A 689 -35.23 -4.29 -5.18
C ILE A 689 -36.25 -5.11 -4.39
N SER A 690 -37.50 -4.67 -4.40
CA SER A 690 -38.66 -5.47 -3.98
C SER A 690 -39.73 -5.47 -5.06
N PHE A 691 -40.39 -6.61 -5.27
CA PHE A 691 -41.46 -6.73 -6.26
C PHE A 691 -42.54 -7.73 -5.83
N ALA A 692 -43.71 -7.62 -6.44
CA ALA A 692 -44.77 -8.60 -6.31
C ALA A 692 -45.10 -9.23 -7.67
N PHE A 693 -45.51 -10.51 -7.68
CA PHE A 693 -45.96 -11.17 -8.90
C PHE A 693 -47.17 -12.08 -8.65
N ASP A 694 -48.05 -12.16 -9.65
CA ASP A 694 -49.24 -13.00 -9.69
C ASP A 694 -48.97 -14.24 -10.56
N PRO A 695 -48.83 -15.44 -9.97
CA PRO A 695 -48.54 -16.65 -10.72
C PRO A 695 -49.72 -17.14 -11.58
N SER A 696 -50.94 -16.62 -11.37
CA SER A 696 -52.13 -16.97 -12.15
C SER A 696 -52.14 -16.31 -13.54
N LYS A 697 -51.36 -15.24 -13.72
CA LYS A 697 -51.23 -14.52 -14.98
C LYS A 697 -50.31 -15.24 -15.98
N PRO A 698 -50.49 -15.01 -17.30
CA PRO A 698 -49.62 -15.60 -18.30
C PRO A 698 -48.16 -15.14 -18.13
N PRO A 699 -47.16 -15.99 -18.45
CA PRO A 699 -45.75 -15.59 -18.41
C PRO A 699 -45.49 -14.34 -19.25
N GLY A 700 -44.79 -13.34 -18.68
CA GLY A 700 -44.59 -12.03 -19.31
C GLY A 700 -45.53 -10.94 -18.81
N GLU A 701 -46.57 -11.29 -18.05
CA GLU A 701 -47.51 -10.35 -17.42
C GLU A 701 -47.71 -10.65 -15.92
N ARG A 702 -46.77 -11.36 -15.29
CA ARG A 702 -46.90 -11.81 -13.89
C ARG A 702 -46.52 -10.74 -12.89
N VAL A 703 -45.55 -9.89 -13.20
CA VAL A 703 -45.01 -8.89 -12.28
C VAL A 703 -45.98 -7.72 -12.17
N ALA A 704 -46.33 -7.36 -10.93
CA ALA A 704 -47.12 -6.17 -10.65
C ALA A 704 -46.20 -4.94 -10.67
N GLU A 705 -45.99 -4.36 -11.85
CA GLU A 705 -45.06 -3.24 -12.05
C GLU A 705 -45.31 -2.05 -11.11
N GLN A 706 -46.56 -1.82 -10.71
CA GLN A 706 -46.97 -0.67 -9.92
C GLN A 706 -46.38 -0.70 -8.50
N VAL A 707 -45.92 -1.86 -8.04
CA VAL A 707 -45.41 -2.04 -6.68
C VAL A 707 -43.95 -2.45 -6.66
N VAL A 708 -43.26 -2.40 -7.80
CA VAL A 708 -41.82 -2.62 -7.87
C VAL A 708 -41.11 -1.40 -7.28
N LYS A 709 -40.23 -1.63 -6.29
CA LYS A 709 -39.40 -0.60 -5.68
C LYS A 709 -37.93 -0.91 -5.86
N ILE A 710 -37.12 0.10 -6.18
CA ILE A 710 -35.66 0.04 -6.16
C ILE A 710 -35.20 0.99 -5.05
N GLY A 711 -34.50 0.45 -4.04
CA GLY A 711 -34.31 1.15 -2.78
C GLY A 711 -35.66 1.50 -2.13
N ASP A 712 -35.85 2.79 -1.83
CA ASP A 712 -37.06 3.33 -1.21
C ASP A 712 -38.04 3.95 -2.24
N GLU A 713 -37.71 3.92 -3.53
CA GLU A 713 -38.46 4.60 -4.60
C GLU A 713 -39.15 3.57 -5.53
N TYR A 714 -40.31 3.95 -6.07
CA TYR A 714 -41.02 3.12 -7.06
C TYR A 714 -40.34 3.19 -8.42
N LEU A 715 -40.23 2.03 -9.07
CA LEU A 715 -39.55 1.89 -10.36
C LEU A 715 -40.14 2.83 -11.42
N GLN A 716 -39.26 3.63 -12.02
CA GLN A 716 -39.55 4.43 -13.22
C GLN A 716 -39.02 3.71 -14.46
N ARG A 717 -39.86 3.54 -15.49
CA ARG A 717 -39.54 2.73 -16.68
C ARG A 717 -38.35 3.26 -17.48
N ASP A 718 -38.27 4.58 -17.65
CA ASP A 718 -37.26 5.23 -18.50
C ASP A 718 -35.95 5.54 -17.75
N GLN A 719 -35.97 5.44 -16.42
CA GLN A 719 -34.79 5.64 -15.59
C GLN A 719 -33.80 4.49 -15.76
N LYS A 720 -32.51 4.83 -15.76
CA LYS A 720 -31.40 3.88 -15.83
C LYS A 720 -30.93 3.55 -14.42
N TYR A 721 -30.67 2.28 -14.18
CA TYR A 721 -30.19 1.73 -12.90
C TYR A 721 -28.94 0.89 -13.13
N ARG A 722 -28.08 0.85 -12.12
CA ARG A 722 -26.92 -0.04 -12.04
C ARG A 722 -27.39 -1.40 -11.52
N LEU A 723 -27.47 -2.39 -12.39
CA LEU A 723 -27.94 -3.74 -12.09
C LEU A 723 -26.76 -4.71 -11.97
N GLY A 724 -26.52 -5.25 -10.78
CA GLY A 724 -25.53 -6.31 -10.53
C GLY A 724 -26.12 -7.71 -10.81
N ILE A 725 -25.48 -8.46 -11.70
CA ILE A 725 -25.92 -9.78 -12.18
C ILE A 725 -24.71 -10.68 -12.42
N LYS A 726 -24.91 -11.98 -12.59
CA LYS A 726 -23.85 -12.86 -13.10
C LYS A 726 -23.57 -12.60 -14.58
N GLN A 727 -22.32 -12.75 -15.01
CA GLN A 727 -21.95 -12.76 -16.42
C GLN A 727 -22.73 -13.82 -17.21
N TYR A 728 -23.01 -14.97 -16.57
CA TYR A 728 -23.88 -16.00 -17.12
C TYR A 728 -25.23 -15.44 -17.62
N LEU A 729 -25.84 -14.52 -16.86
CA LEU A 729 -27.12 -13.89 -17.23
C LEU A 729 -26.93 -12.82 -18.31
N HIS A 730 -25.84 -12.03 -18.23
CA HIS A 730 -25.50 -11.04 -19.26
C HIS A 730 -25.28 -11.67 -20.65
N ALA A 731 -24.65 -12.84 -20.69
CA ALA A 731 -24.52 -13.66 -21.91
C ALA A 731 -25.87 -14.20 -22.45
N GLY A 732 -26.98 -13.92 -21.78
CA GLY A 732 -28.34 -14.27 -22.19
C GLY A 732 -28.75 -15.71 -21.85
N ASN A 733 -27.98 -16.40 -21.01
CA ASN A 733 -28.35 -17.73 -20.54
C ASN A 733 -29.56 -17.67 -19.59
N ASP A 734 -30.17 -18.82 -19.29
CA ASP A 734 -31.46 -18.91 -18.55
C ASP A 734 -32.64 -18.12 -19.15
N GLY A 735 -32.51 -17.67 -20.40
CA GLY A 735 -33.53 -16.89 -21.12
C GLY A 735 -33.42 -15.38 -20.90
N PHE A 736 -32.37 -14.89 -20.25
CA PHE A 736 -32.15 -13.46 -20.00
C PHE A 736 -31.57 -12.72 -21.21
N THR A 737 -32.09 -12.98 -22.41
CA THR A 737 -31.57 -12.43 -23.67
C THR A 737 -31.59 -10.91 -23.76
N MET A 738 -32.49 -10.25 -23.01
CA MET A 738 -32.56 -8.80 -22.91
C MET A 738 -31.29 -8.17 -22.31
N LEU A 739 -30.52 -8.92 -21.51
CA LEU A 739 -29.32 -8.41 -20.84
C LEU A 739 -28.11 -8.28 -21.78
N ARG A 740 -28.07 -8.99 -22.91
CA ARG A 740 -26.94 -8.95 -23.87
C ARG A 740 -26.66 -7.56 -24.43
N GLN A 741 -27.69 -6.72 -24.49
CA GLN A 741 -27.63 -5.38 -25.06
C GLN A 741 -27.36 -4.31 -24.00
N CYS A 742 -27.40 -4.67 -22.71
CA CYS A 742 -27.13 -3.74 -21.64
C CYS A 742 -25.65 -3.35 -21.64
N PRO A 743 -25.32 -2.04 -21.67
CA PRO A 743 -23.95 -1.57 -21.51
C PRO A 743 -23.36 -2.08 -20.19
N VAL A 744 -22.16 -2.64 -20.25
CA VAL A 744 -21.41 -3.06 -19.06
C VAL A 744 -20.79 -1.81 -18.43
N LEU A 745 -21.16 -1.53 -17.18
CA LEU A 745 -20.61 -0.42 -16.38
C LEU A 745 -19.40 -0.88 -15.57
N VAL A 746 -19.47 -2.08 -14.99
CA VAL A 746 -18.37 -2.73 -14.27
C VAL A 746 -18.23 -4.15 -14.84
N PRO A 747 -17.14 -4.43 -15.57
CA PRO A 747 -16.86 -5.74 -16.15
C PRO A 747 -16.45 -6.77 -15.08
N GLU A 748 -16.28 -8.03 -15.52
CA GLU A 748 -16.14 -9.21 -14.66
C GLU A 748 -14.82 -9.26 -13.87
N ASP A 749 -13.75 -8.76 -14.46
CA ASP A 749 -12.42 -8.53 -13.90
C ASP A 749 -12.42 -7.44 -12.81
N MET A 750 -13.38 -6.51 -12.86
CA MET A 750 -13.51 -5.47 -11.84
C MET A 750 -14.50 -5.83 -10.72
N CYS A 751 -15.22 -6.95 -10.83
CA CYS A 751 -16.17 -7.38 -9.80
C CYS A 751 -15.60 -8.55 -8.97
N PRO A 752 -15.78 -8.58 -7.64
CA PRO A 752 -15.36 -9.72 -6.85
C PRO A 752 -16.23 -10.95 -7.17
N GLU A 753 -15.60 -12.12 -7.23
CA GLU A 753 -16.32 -13.40 -7.29
C GLU A 753 -17.23 -13.58 -6.06
N ILE A 754 -18.38 -14.25 -6.22
CA ILE A 754 -19.39 -14.37 -5.15
C ILE A 754 -18.81 -14.97 -3.85
N GLY A 755 -18.05 -16.06 -3.96
CA GLY A 755 -17.43 -16.71 -2.80
C GLY A 755 -16.41 -15.80 -2.10
N MET A 756 -15.72 -14.94 -2.86
CA MET A 756 -14.75 -14.00 -2.32
C MET A 756 -15.42 -12.80 -1.65
N ALA A 757 -16.48 -12.25 -2.26
CA ALA A 757 -17.30 -11.22 -1.64
C ALA A 757 -17.86 -11.66 -0.27
N ILE A 758 -18.27 -12.93 -0.15
CA ILE A 758 -18.75 -13.52 1.11
C ILE A 758 -17.62 -13.64 2.14
N GLN A 759 -16.43 -14.09 1.74
CA GLN A 759 -15.28 -14.17 2.66
C GLN A 759 -14.84 -12.78 3.14
N ASN A 760 -14.80 -11.79 2.24
CA ASN A 760 -14.46 -10.41 2.58
C ASN A 760 -15.50 -9.80 3.53
N HIS A 761 -16.78 -10.14 3.37
CA HIS A 761 -17.82 -9.77 4.32
C HIS A 761 -17.55 -10.33 5.74
N PHE A 762 -17.16 -11.60 5.87
CA PHE A 762 -16.78 -12.16 7.18
C PHE A 762 -15.52 -11.51 7.76
N ALA A 763 -14.53 -11.21 6.92
CA ALA A 763 -13.33 -10.49 7.34
C ALA A 763 -13.67 -9.10 7.89
N ALA A 764 -14.55 -8.36 7.21
CA ALA A 764 -15.03 -7.05 7.66
C ALA A 764 -15.77 -7.14 9.02
N ILE A 765 -16.57 -8.19 9.25
CA ILE A 765 -17.20 -8.45 10.56
C ILE A 765 -16.14 -8.72 11.64
N ASN A 766 -15.11 -9.52 11.36
CA ASN A 766 -14.06 -9.83 12.33
C ASN A 766 -13.25 -8.59 12.74
N VAL A 767 -13.01 -7.68 11.80
CA VAL A 767 -12.39 -6.37 12.08
C VAL A 767 -13.28 -5.53 12.99
N ARG A 768 -14.59 -5.40 12.67
CA ARG A 768 -15.53 -4.58 13.46
C ARG A 768 -15.74 -5.13 14.88
N THR A 769 -15.84 -6.45 15.01
CA THR A 769 -16.05 -7.12 16.31
C THR A 769 -14.79 -7.20 17.17
N GLY A 770 -13.67 -6.65 16.71
CA GLY A 770 -12.39 -6.62 17.45
C GLY A 770 -11.68 -7.97 17.52
N LYS A 771 -12.08 -8.95 16.71
CA LYS A 771 -11.42 -10.26 16.58
C LYS A 771 -10.18 -10.21 15.70
N SER A 772 -10.07 -9.22 14.83
CA SER A 772 -8.89 -8.89 14.03
C SER A 772 -8.42 -7.47 14.32
N ARG A 773 -7.20 -7.12 13.89
CA ARG A 773 -6.69 -5.75 14.01
C ARG A 773 -7.62 -4.79 13.26
N PRO A 774 -7.87 -3.59 13.82
CA PRO A 774 -8.63 -2.57 13.11
C PRO A 774 -7.86 -2.13 11.85
N SER A 775 -8.41 -2.46 10.67
CA SER A 775 -8.02 -1.88 9.39
C SER A 775 -9.07 -0.86 8.98
N LYS A 776 -8.61 0.26 8.42
CA LYS A 776 -9.50 1.27 7.84
C LYS A 776 -9.85 0.98 6.37
N HIS A 777 -8.99 0.25 5.68
CA HIS A 777 -9.23 -0.39 4.39
C HIS A 777 -10.08 -1.66 4.59
N ARG A 778 -11.41 -1.49 4.66
CA ARG A 778 -12.37 -2.60 4.79
C ARG A 778 -13.63 -2.36 3.97
N GLN A 779 -14.26 -3.45 3.54
CA GLN A 779 -15.55 -3.42 2.86
C GLN A 779 -16.66 -2.84 3.77
N SER A 780 -17.50 -1.96 3.23
CA SER A 780 -18.73 -1.49 3.90
C SER A 780 -19.65 -2.67 4.21
N LEU A 781 -20.18 -2.73 5.43
CA LEU A 781 -21.18 -3.74 5.82
C LEU A 781 -22.62 -3.31 5.50
N VAL A 782 -22.83 -2.04 5.11
CA VAL A 782 -24.13 -1.49 4.75
C VAL A 782 -24.25 -1.30 3.24
N THR A 783 -25.42 -1.65 2.71
CA THR A 783 -25.75 -1.53 1.28
C THR A 783 -25.89 -0.07 0.84
N LEU A 784 -25.49 0.22 -0.40
CA LEU A 784 -25.44 1.58 -0.96
C LEU A 784 -26.81 2.25 -1.11
N SER A 785 -27.88 1.48 -1.34
CA SER A 785 -29.26 2.01 -1.34
C SER A 785 -29.67 2.57 0.03
N ARG A 786 -29.32 1.86 1.12
CA ARG A 786 -29.54 2.32 2.50
C ARG A 786 -28.65 3.52 2.85
N ARG A 787 -27.43 3.58 2.30
CA ARG A 787 -26.51 4.73 2.45
C ARG A 787 -27.04 5.99 1.75
N HIS A 788 -27.55 5.88 0.52
CA HIS A 788 -28.18 7.00 -0.19
C HIS A 788 -29.41 7.53 0.56
N SER A 789 -30.26 6.65 1.09
CA SER A 789 -31.41 7.02 1.92
C SER A 789 -31.00 7.86 3.14
N LEU A 790 -29.93 7.46 3.85
CA LEU A 790 -29.37 8.20 4.99
C LEU A 790 -28.79 9.57 4.59
N VAL A 791 -28.07 9.67 3.48
CA VAL A 791 -27.45 10.93 3.01
C VAL A 791 -28.52 11.91 2.52
N LYS A 792 -29.47 11.46 1.69
CA LYS A 792 -30.58 12.27 1.18
C LYS A 792 -31.47 12.79 2.32
N MET A 793 -31.62 12.02 3.39
CA MET A 793 -32.31 12.45 4.61
C MET A 793 -31.55 13.52 5.41
N LEU A 794 -30.22 13.42 5.50
CA LEU A 794 -29.39 14.40 6.19
C LEU A 794 -29.32 15.73 5.44
N GLU A 795 -29.39 15.70 4.11
CA GLU A 795 -29.47 16.89 3.25
C GLU A 795 -30.82 17.62 3.36
N ASN A 796 -31.93 16.89 3.61
CA ASN A 796 -33.27 17.47 3.79
C ASN A 796 -33.56 17.97 5.22
N SER A 797 -32.62 17.82 6.16
CA SER A 797 -32.66 18.51 7.44
C SER A 797 -31.89 19.83 7.33
N GLU A 798 -32.59 20.90 6.93
CA GLU A 798 -32.05 22.26 6.93
C GLU A 798 -31.40 22.58 8.30
N LEU A 799 -30.08 22.81 8.23
CA LEU A 799 -29.29 23.38 9.29
C LEU A 799 -29.66 24.85 9.43
N ASP A 800 -30.62 25.16 10.30
CA ASP A 800 -30.70 26.48 10.93
C ASP A 800 -30.65 26.32 12.46
N GLY A 801 -29.44 26.06 12.94
CA GLY A 801 -29.11 25.96 14.35
C GLY A 801 -27.60 25.70 14.53
N PRO A 802 -26.94 26.29 15.54
CA PRO A 802 -25.50 26.13 15.70
C PRO A 802 -25.15 24.65 15.96
N PRO A 803 -23.98 24.19 15.49
CA PRO A 803 -23.60 22.79 15.50
C PRO A 803 -23.58 22.22 16.93
N PRO A 804 -23.88 20.93 17.13
CA PRO A 804 -23.92 20.35 18.47
C PRO A 804 -22.54 20.41 19.12
N MET A 805 -22.41 21.28 20.11
CA MET A 805 -21.23 21.40 20.96
C MET A 805 -21.00 20.08 21.71
N ARG A 806 -19.87 19.42 21.43
CA ARG A 806 -19.22 18.55 22.42
C ARG A 806 -18.84 19.41 23.63
N ARG A 807 -19.42 19.15 24.80
CA ARG A 807 -18.76 19.43 26.09
C ARG A 807 -19.21 18.48 27.19
N ALA A 808 -18.21 17.82 27.79
CA ALA A 808 -18.28 17.30 29.14
C ALA A 808 -18.32 18.47 30.15
N SER A 809 -19.23 18.41 31.13
CA SER A 809 -19.01 18.69 32.56
C SER A 809 -20.33 19.04 33.27
N SER A 810 -20.38 18.60 34.53
CA SER A 810 -21.42 18.77 35.56
C SER A 810 -22.09 20.14 35.62
N THR A 811 -23.42 20.18 35.82
CA THR A 811 -24.07 20.68 37.05
C THR A 811 -25.60 20.48 37.00
N THR A 812 -26.15 20.26 38.18
CA THR A 812 -27.55 20.03 38.57
C THR A 812 -28.51 21.17 38.26
N VAL A 813 -29.64 20.90 37.60
CA VAL A 813 -30.94 21.62 37.76
C VAL A 813 -32.10 20.65 37.40
N GLU A 814 -33.14 20.59 38.24
CA GLU A 814 -34.38 19.81 38.03
C GLU A 814 -35.29 20.38 36.92
N PRO A 815 -36.12 19.56 36.24
CA PRO A 815 -37.08 20.05 35.24
C PRO A 815 -38.51 20.24 35.83
N PRO A 816 -39.36 21.12 35.25
CA PRO A 816 -40.79 21.17 35.58
C PRO A 816 -41.58 20.08 34.81
N PRO A 817 -42.80 19.73 35.27
CA PRO A 817 -43.53 18.56 34.79
C PRO A 817 -44.54 18.87 33.66
N HIS A 818 -44.98 17.77 33.03
CA HIS A 818 -46.07 17.63 32.03
C HIS A 818 -45.74 18.00 30.58
N ASN A 819 -46.28 17.35 29.54
CA ASN A 819 -46.81 15.99 29.30
C ASN A 819 -47.16 16.01 27.80
N THR A 820 -46.67 15.09 26.97
CA THR A 820 -47.41 14.38 25.90
C THR A 820 -46.45 13.53 25.09
N HIS A 821 -46.74 12.24 25.04
CA HIS A 821 -45.97 11.24 24.32
C HIS A 821 -46.10 11.40 22.80
N HIS A 822 -45.04 11.87 22.15
CA HIS A 822 -44.69 11.40 20.82
C HIS A 822 -43.45 10.52 20.94
N ARG A 823 -43.63 9.19 20.79
CA ARG A 823 -42.52 8.27 20.57
C ARG A 823 -41.94 8.59 19.19
N LEU A 824 -40.98 9.50 19.13
CA LEU A 824 -40.05 9.57 18.02
C LEU A 824 -39.22 8.28 18.03
N THR A 825 -39.49 7.39 17.08
CA THR A 825 -38.64 6.24 16.80
C THR A 825 -37.28 6.76 16.34
N ARG A 826 -36.27 6.66 17.20
CA ARG A 826 -34.88 6.95 16.84
C ARG A 826 -34.50 6.05 15.65
N ARG A 827 -34.29 6.64 14.47
CA ARG A 827 -33.80 5.90 13.29
C ARG A 827 -32.37 5.45 13.54
N ALA A 828 -32.07 4.21 13.15
CA ALA A 828 -30.76 3.59 13.35
C ALA A 828 -29.68 4.40 12.62
N SER A 829 -28.58 4.71 13.31
CA SER A 829 -27.40 5.30 12.69
C SER A 829 -26.73 4.31 11.74
N LEU A 830 -25.84 4.80 10.87
CA LEU A 830 -25.04 3.94 9.99
C LEU A 830 -24.22 2.92 10.81
N ASP A 831 -23.74 3.32 11.98
CA ASP A 831 -23.07 2.44 12.95
C ASP A 831 -24.00 1.36 13.53
N ASP A 832 -25.26 1.70 13.83
CA ASP A 832 -26.24 0.72 14.32
C ASP A 832 -26.58 -0.32 13.23
N LEU A 833 -26.65 0.10 11.97
CA LEU A 833 -26.93 -0.80 10.84
C LEU A 833 -25.76 -1.74 10.53
N GLU A 834 -24.53 -1.23 10.52
CA GLU A 834 -23.35 -2.07 10.36
C GLU A 834 -23.17 -3.01 11.58
N GLN A 835 -23.57 -2.58 12.77
CA GLN A 835 -23.61 -3.44 13.96
C GLN A 835 -24.64 -4.57 13.80
N ASN A 836 -25.85 -4.27 13.32
CA ASN A 836 -26.88 -5.26 13.03
C ASN A 836 -26.43 -6.24 11.94
N ALA A 837 -25.69 -5.78 10.92
CA ALA A 837 -25.12 -6.66 9.89
C ALA A 837 -24.12 -7.67 10.46
N CYS A 838 -23.42 -7.33 11.56
CA CYS A 838 -22.53 -8.25 12.26
C CYS A 838 -23.26 -9.33 13.07
N GLU A 839 -24.56 -9.18 13.30
CA GLU A 839 -25.35 -10.16 14.05
C GLU A 839 -25.62 -11.44 13.24
N LEU A 840 -25.32 -11.48 11.92
CA LEU A 840 -25.44 -12.68 11.07
C LEU A 840 -26.75 -13.45 11.31
N ALA A 841 -27.85 -12.72 11.35
CA ALA A 841 -29.20 -13.23 11.54
C ALA A 841 -30.11 -12.78 10.37
N PRO A 842 -29.83 -13.20 9.12
CA PRO A 842 -30.57 -12.74 7.95
C PRO A 842 -32.05 -13.11 8.06
N LYS A 843 -32.91 -12.18 7.66
CA LYS A 843 -34.37 -12.27 7.77
C LYS A 843 -35.01 -12.23 6.39
N ILE A 844 -36.25 -12.71 6.33
CA ILE A 844 -37.14 -12.45 5.21
C ILE A 844 -37.66 -11.02 5.35
N GLU A 845 -37.47 -10.21 4.33
CA GLU A 845 -37.84 -8.79 4.31
C GLU A 845 -39.03 -8.51 3.38
N ASN A 846 -39.63 -9.55 2.79
CA ASN A 846 -40.71 -9.45 1.81
C ASN A 846 -40.29 -8.70 0.53
N ARG A 847 -39.06 -8.93 0.09
CA ARG A 847 -38.52 -8.45 -1.20
C ARG A 847 -39.19 -9.14 -2.39
N ILE A 848 -39.67 -10.37 -2.23
CA ILE A 848 -40.37 -11.12 -3.28
C ILE A 848 -41.75 -11.55 -2.79
N ILE A 849 -42.79 -10.88 -3.28
CA ILE A 849 -44.16 -11.08 -2.82
C ILE A 849 -44.96 -11.88 -3.84
N ILE A 850 -45.42 -13.06 -3.45
CA ILE A 850 -46.38 -13.84 -4.25
C ILE A 850 -47.79 -13.31 -3.96
N LEU A 851 -48.51 -12.92 -5.01
CA LEU A 851 -49.90 -12.47 -4.95
C LEU A 851 -50.82 -13.68 -5.07
N ASP A 852 -51.06 -14.33 -3.93
CA ASP A 852 -51.99 -15.46 -3.79
C ASP A 852 -53.41 -15.01 -3.41
N LYS A 853 -53.55 -13.78 -2.90
CA LYS A 853 -54.81 -13.17 -2.49
C LYS A 853 -54.98 -11.75 -3.05
N PRO A 854 -56.17 -11.37 -3.55
CA PRO A 854 -56.43 -10.02 -4.08
C PRO A 854 -56.22 -8.88 -3.07
N GLU A 855 -56.40 -9.15 -1.78
CA GLU A 855 -56.23 -8.15 -0.71
C GLU A 855 -54.79 -7.62 -0.63
N LYS A 856 -53.80 -8.49 -0.92
CA LYS A 856 -52.38 -8.18 -0.76
C LYS A 856 -51.89 -7.13 -1.76
N ILE A 857 -52.39 -7.17 -3.00
CA ILE A 857 -52.06 -6.15 -3.99
C ILE A 857 -52.73 -4.80 -3.66
N GLN A 858 -53.94 -4.82 -3.09
CA GLN A 858 -54.62 -3.58 -2.66
C GLN A 858 -53.86 -2.90 -1.50
N GLU A 859 -53.32 -3.68 -0.57
CA GLU A 859 -52.49 -3.15 0.52
C GLU A 859 -51.22 -2.46 0.00
N LEU A 860 -50.52 -3.09 -0.94
CA LEU A 860 -49.31 -2.53 -1.56
C LEU A 860 -49.60 -1.27 -2.40
N LEU A 861 -50.73 -1.24 -3.11
CA LEU A 861 -51.18 -0.06 -3.86
C LEU A 861 -51.59 1.08 -2.91
N ALA A 862 -52.22 0.78 -1.78
CA ALA A 862 -52.55 1.77 -0.77
C ALA A 862 -51.29 2.32 -0.07
N GLU A 863 -50.27 1.49 0.15
CA GLU A 863 -48.95 1.95 0.59
C GLU A 863 -48.32 2.92 -0.41
N ARG A 864 -48.37 2.60 -1.71
CA ARG A 864 -47.90 3.49 -2.78
C ARG A 864 -48.63 4.82 -2.79
N ALA A 865 -49.96 4.80 -2.73
CA ALA A 865 -50.76 6.03 -2.74
C ALA A 865 -50.45 6.93 -1.54
N ARG A 866 -50.20 6.34 -0.36
CA ARG A 866 -49.76 7.09 0.83
C ARG A 866 -48.37 7.71 0.61
N TRP A 867 -47.43 6.94 0.09
CA TRP A 867 -46.09 7.45 -0.23
C TRP A 867 -46.14 8.59 -1.25
N GLU A 868 -46.92 8.45 -2.33
CA GLU A 868 -47.09 9.51 -3.33
C GLU A 868 -47.74 10.77 -2.73
N SER A 869 -48.66 10.62 -1.77
CA SER A 869 -49.28 11.76 -1.09
C SER A 869 -48.35 12.52 -0.14
N ASP A 870 -47.36 11.85 0.46
CA ASP A 870 -46.39 12.46 1.38
C ASP A 870 -45.32 13.31 0.65
N PHE A 871 -45.11 13.08 -0.66
CA PHE A 871 -44.15 13.82 -1.49
C PHE A 871 -44.77 14.98 -2.29
N VAL A 872 -46.10 15.09 -2.35
CA VAL A 872 -46.79 16.20 -3.02
C VAL A 872 -47.04 17.31 -2.01
N ILE A 873 -46.10 18.26 -1.89
CA ILE A 873 -46.40 19.57 -1.31
C ILE A 873 -47.38 20.24 -2.27
N LYS A 874 -48.66 20.31 -1.88
CA LYS A 874 -49.59 21.22 -2.55
C LYS A 874 -49.17 22.64 -2.18
N GLU A 875 -48.60 23.38 -3.14
CA GLU A 875 -48.61 24.83 -3.06
C GLU A 875 -50.07 25.26 -2.92
N VAL A 876 -50.42 25.77 -1.74
CA VAL A 876 -51.69 26.46 -1.53
C VAL A 876 -51.44 27.86 -2.04
N ASP A 877 -51.92 28.17 -3.24
CA ASP A 877 -52.07 29.55 -3.69
C ASP A 877 -53.03 30.25 -2.71
N ASP A 878 -52.48 31.04 -1.80
CA ASP A 878 -53.23 32.00 -0.97
C ASP A 878 -53.69 33.18 -1.85
N GLU A 879 -54.52 32.91 -2.86
CA GLU A 879 -55.38 33.93 -3.45
C GLU A 879 -56.63 34.10 -2.57
N ASN A 880 -56.46 34.71 -1.39
CA ASN A 880 -57.45 35.57 -0.74
C ASN A 880 -56.99 35.97 0.68
N SER A 881 -56.38 37.14 0.80
CA SER A 881 -56.60 38.00 1.97
C SER A 881 -56.47 39.49 1.56
N PRO A 882 -57.49 40.33 1.80
CA PRO A 882 -57.43 41.78 1.63
C PRO A 882 -56.61 42.49 2.72
#